data_AF-A0A956N6R5-F1
#
_entry.id   AF-A0A956N6R5-F1
#
_cell.length_a   1.000
_cell.length_b   1.000
_cell.length_c   1.000
_cell.angle_alpha   90.00
_cell.angle_beta   90.00
_cell.angle_gamma   90.00
#
_symmetry.space_group_name_H-M   'P 1'
#
loop_
_entity.id
_entity.type
_entity.pdbx_description
1 polymer ?
#
loop_
_entity_poly.entity_id
_entity_poly.type
_entity_poly.pdbx_seq_one_letter_code
_entity_poly.pdbx_strand_id
1 'polypeptide(L)'
;REYDEMEFPHAPVKDRDCESCHKRHGFAQQLVLQRGFPDLCVTCHTDIVPDENAAFSHLTTEATTCASCHDPHGGPNAALLRSDPATTCATCHPRLAALVGAEDLHAPFAEGKCSECHTEHESTIPGLLQAPEAELCARCHGPREELPELHGRPEVAGAACSSCHDPHGTPPAASGGFIHEPFAAGDCESCHESVNDDVTVFVDDEDALCASCHDQAETAMATAHPHAPAAEGKCLSCHEPHRSNLPSLLRGGADELCVSCHRDIRDELEMESVHGPFRAKACDVCHAPHGTETPALLREPPEDLCRSCHEELVETAGSVSHPHPPMDGDCRECHASHASEHPHLLREPVDTTCFSCHDDLRELRAEEPISHLPFQGGSCSDCHGAHGTDEVAMLRSAAPALCLNCHRDQADEFRFAEVHPPFADGDCETCHVAHAGEQRALLTESVGDLCAECHDVADATVTPASWHEPFARGECTSCHSPHASEVEGGKLARKAGADLCFECHGDLQKIFEELQLHTPVAEGRCAVCHDAHRTRDDDGSIRLVATCTSCHDPEADALRVAHGEHVIGAEACLSCHDPHGGKSKSMIRPFAHEAFADASCSDCHEDPAPGRPIRLTESVPDLCLECHDAPTPSTPGRELHPPVEAGECTECHAPHASSAENLLPARTDVLCARCHDEPADAIARADRDLVHAPARDGGCRTCHGAHDGFSPALLNETTPALCGECHEDVLARTKLSRPHRPASLGECFDCHEPHVGRSEGLLTAASVAASCAPCHDAETPEFRAKHGNFEITTGDCAGCHDPHGSDRPGLMPKFFHEPYADQDCASCHEDSGELVDTGAELCASCHDVEVPGPDAAGHHAPMSDERACLNCHSPHAGKTSTLLRRDGIAKTCFSCHSRDLFAGSVQHPEQDCETCHAPHGSEFPGLMIENQIDLCLGCHDGVPETHLHPMGERVIDPRNGRPLVCSSCHEPHSGEQEKLTRFEKQRALCVQCHLGPNLEVRGSETP
;
A
#
# COMPACT_ATOMS: atom_id res chain seq x y z
N ARG A 1 12.73 21.55 -26.04
CA ARG A 1 14.09 21.67 -26.63
C ARG A 1 14.16 20.86 -27.93
N GLU A 2 13.64 19.63 -27.97
CA GLU A 2 13.55 18.83 -29.22
C GLU A 2 12.64 19.42 -30.31
N TYR A 3 11.52 20.07 -29.96
CA TYR A 3 10.57 20.60 -30.96
C TYR A 3 11.08 21.79 -31.79
N ASP A 4 12.11 22.50 -31.32
CA ASP A 4 12.68 23.65 -32.03
C ASP A 4 13.61 23.22 -33.19
N GLU A 5 13.90 21.92 -33.33
CA GLU A 5 14.87 21.33 -34.29
C GLU A 5 14.22 20.50 -35.42
N MET A 6 12.89 20.38 -35.48
CA MET A 6 12.16 19.59 -36.50
C MET A 6 12.13 20.26 -37.89
N GLU A 7 12.21 19.47 -38.97
CA GLU A 7 12.25 19.95 -40.37
C GLU A 7 10.90 20.55 -40.83
N PHE A 8 9.77 19.91 -40.47
CA PHE A 8 8.42 20.42 -40.70
C PHE A 8 7.66 20.54 -39.36
N PRO A 9 7.83 21.64 -38.61
CA PRO A 9 7.14 21.84 -37.32
C PRO A 9 5.67 22.23 -37.51
N HIS A 10 4.77 21.63 -36.72
CA HIS A 10 3.36 21.99 -36.73
C HIS A 10 3.11 23.31 -35.99
N ALA A 11 2.25 24.19 -36.54
CA ALA A 11 2.19 25.60 -36.11
C ALA A 11 1.80 25.82 -34.62
N PRO A 12 0.75 25.17 -34.06
CA PRO A 12 0.43 25.26 -32.62
C PRO A 12 1.57 24.81 -31.69
N VAL A 13 2.35 23.81 -32.10
CA VAL A 13 3.50 23.32 -31.32
C VAL A 13 4.66 24.33 -31.36
N LYS A 14 4.92 24.91 -32.54
CA LYS A 14 5.89 25.99 -32.70
C LYS A 14 5.55 27.21 -31.84
N ASP A 15 4.26 27.53 -31.73
CA ASP A 15 3.76 28.67 -30.94
C ASP A 15 3.55 28.34 -29.44
N ARG A 16 3.80 27.08 -29.04
CA ARG A 16 3.62 26.55 -27.67
C ARG A 16 2.19 26.66 -27.14
N ASP A 17 1.21 26.63 -28.03
CA ASP A 17 -0.21 26.62 -27.68
C ASP A 17 -0.71 25.18 -27.52
N CYS A 18 -0.36 24.55 -26.41
CA CYS A 18 -0.74 23.15 -26.15
C CYS A 18 -2.24 22.99 -25.88
N GLU A 19 -2.90 24.05 -25.38
CA GLU A 19 -4.32 24.02 -24.98
C GLU A 19 -5.28 24.05 -26.18
N SER A 20 -4.79 24.43 -27.37
CA SER A 20 -5.56 24.36 -28.62
C SER A 20 -5.98 22.93 -28.99
N CYS A 21 -5.16 21.95 -28.62
CA CYS A 21 -5.37 20.54 -28.93
C CYS A 21 -5.66 19.70 -27.67
N HIS A 22 -5.16 20.10 -26.50
CA HIS A 22 -5.28 19.34 -25.26
C HIS A 22 -6.05 20.08 -24.16
N LYS A 23 -6.84 19.33 -23.37
CA LYS A 23 -7.50 19.83 -22.15
C LYS A 23 -6.49 19.93 -21.00
N ARG A 24 -6.72 20.86 -20.06
CA ARG A 24 -6.07 20.83 -18.75
C ARG A 24 -6.54 19.59 -18.00
N HIS A 25 -5.62 18.72 -17.64
CA HIS A 25 -5.93 17.44 -17.01
C HIS A 25 -5.04 17.21 -15.80
N GLY A 26 -5.66 16.91 -14.66
CA GLY A 26 -4.96 16.25 -13.57
C GLY A 26 -4.71 14.78 -13.89
N PHE A 27 -3.68 14.20 -13.27
CA PHE A 27 -3.49 12.79 -12.91
C PHE A 27 -3.56 11.65 -13.95
N ALA A 28 -3.73 11.88 -15.25
CA ALA A 28 -3.65 10.78 -16.24
C ALA A 28 -2.27 10.63 -16.92
N GLN A 29 -1.41 11.66 -16.88
CA GLN A 29 -0.29 11.87 -17.82
C GLN A 29 -0.63 11.70 -19.32
N GLN A 30 -1.84 11.28 -19.68
CA GLN A 30 -2.34 11.23 -21.04
C GLN A 30 -2.97 12.56 -21.38
N LEU A 31 -2.29 13.34 -22.22
CA LEU A 31 -2.82 14.56 -22.81
C LEU A 31 -4.19 14.27 -23.47
N VAL A 32 -5.28 14.65 -22.79
CA VAL A 32 -6.64 14.42 -23.32
C VAL A 32 -6.92 15.45 -24.39
N LEU A 33 -7.35 15.00 -25.56
CA LEU A 33 -7.69 15.90 -26.65
C LEU A 33 -8.92 16.75 -26.30
N GLN A 34 -8.94 18.00 -26.77
CA GLN A 34 -10.09 18.90 -26.64
C GLN A 34 -11.35 18.30 -27.28
N ARG A 35 -11.18 17.53 -28.37
CA ARG A 35 -12.21 16.80 -29.14
C ARG A 35 -11.64 15.49 -29.68
N GLY A 36 -12.49 14.54 -30.05
CA GLY A 36 -12.07 13.31 -30.73
C GLY A 36 -11.65 13.56 -32.18
N PHE A 37 -11.01 12.58 -32.82
CA PHE A 37 -10.78 12.59 -34.26
C PHE A 37 -12.06 12.19 -35.01
N PRO A 38 -12.31 12.73 -36.21
CA PRO A 38 -11.52 13.73 -36.94
C PRO A 38 -11.79 15.18 -36.53
N ASP A 39 -12.84 15.41 -35.72
CA ASP A 39 -13.37 16.74 -35.36
C ASP A 39 -12.33 17.70 -34.80
N LEU A 40 -11.37 17.20 -34.02
CA LEU A 40 -10.27 18.01 -33.51
C LEU A 40 -9.48 18.68 -34.64
N CYS A 41 -9.11 17.92 -35.67
CA CYS A 41 -8.21 18.37 -36.73
C CYS A 41 -8.95 19.18 -37.79
N VAL A 42 -10.13 18.75 -38.22
CA VAL A 42 -10.88 19.40 -39.31
C VAL A 42 -11.43 20.78 -38.94
N THR A 43 -11.46 21.12 -37.64
CA THR A 43 -11.79 22.48 -37.19
C THR A 43 -10.78 23.53 -37.63
N CYS A 44 -9.52 23.13 -37.82
CA CYS A 44 -8.45 23.97 -38.37
C CYS A 44 -8.12 23.58 -39.84
N HIS A 45 -8.30 22.31 -40.23
CA HIS A 45 -8.04 21.80 -41.57
C HIS A 45 -9.34 21.55 -42.36
N THR A 46 -9.99 22.62 -42.81
CA THR A 46 -11.30 22.55 -43.47
C THR A 46 -11.29 21.99 -44.89
N ASP A 47 -10.12 21.75 -45.48
CA ASP A 47 -9.97 21.29 -46.88
C ASP A 47 -9.97 19.75 -47.02
N ILE A 48 -10.00 19.03 -45.89
CA ILE A 48 -9.97 17.55 -45.80
C ILE A 48 -11.26 16.99 -45.18
N VAL A 49 -12.38 17.70 -45.35
CA VAL A 49 -13.70 17.25 -44.86
C VAL A 49 -14.09 15.98 -45.63
N PRO A 50 -14.41 14.86 -44.95
CA PRO A 50 -14.82 13.62 -45.59
C PRO A 50 -16.00 13.83 -46.55
N ASP A 51 -15.93 13.31 -47.78
CA ASP A 51 -17.04 13.37 -48.72
C ASP A 51 -18.18 12.47 -48.24
N GLU A 52 -19.34 13.05 -47.95
CA GLU A 52 -20.54 12.31 -47.55
C GLU A 52 -21.02 11.28 -48.60
N ASN A 53 -20.50 11.34 -49.84
CA ASN A 53 -20.80 10.42 -50.93
C ASN A 53 -19.73 9.34 -51.17
N ALA A 54 -18.64 9.31 -50.41
CA ALA A 54 -17.61 8.26 -50.55
C ALA A 54 -18.15 6.89 -50.11
N ALA A 55 -17.97 5.86 -50.94
CA ALA A 55 -18.42 4.49 -50.65
C ALA A 55 -17.34 3.64 -49.96
N PHE A 56 -16.06 4.04 -50.08
CA PHE A 56 -14.90 3.38 -49.50
C PHE A 56 -13.98 4.45 -48.91
N SER A 57 -13.53 4.26 -47.67
CA SER A 57 -12.66 5.22 -46.98
C SER A 57 -11.73 4.51 -46.00
N HIS A 58 -10.48 5.00 -45.90
CA HIS A 58 -9.53 4.55 -44.88
C HIS A 58 -9.84 5.13 -43.48
N LEU A 59 -10.71 6.15 -43.39
CA LEU A 59 -11.03 6.88 -42.16
C LEU A 59 -12.27 6.34 -41.42
N THR A 60 -12.89 5.25 -41.90
CA THR A 60 -14.17 4.74 -41.39
C THR A 60 -14.07 3.59 -40.38
N THR A 61 -12.86 3.25 -39.91
CA THR A 61 -12.68 2.21 -38.87
C THR A 61 -12.32 2.86 -37.54
N GLU A 62 -12.87 2.37 -36.42
CA GLU A 62 -12.59 2.91 -35.07
C GLU A 62 -11.10 2.80 -34.68
N ALA A 63 -10.33 1.96 -35.37
CA ALA A 63 -8.90 1.73 -35.11
C ALA A 63 -7.94 2.69 -35.85
N THR A 64 -8.39 3.46 -36.84
CA THR A 64 -7.51 4.28 -37.70
C THR A 64 -7.87 5.76 -37.61
N THR A 65 -6.95 6.59 -37.09
CA THR A 65 -7.14 8.05 -36.93
C THR A 65 -6.20 8.83 -37.83
N CYS A 66 -6.41 10.15 -37.98
CA CYS A 66 -5.47 11.03 -38.68
C CYS A 66 -4.04 10.90 -38.10
N ALA A 67 -3.93 10.75 -36.78
CA ALA A 67 -2.66 10.60 -36.10
C ALA A 67 -2.00 9.23 -36.30
N SER A 68 -2.70 8.22 -36.84
CA SER A 68 -2.11 6.90 -37.13
C SER A 68 -1.04 6.99 -38.23
N CYS A 69 -1.18 7.94 -39.15
CA CYS A 69 -0.26 8.14 -40.28
C CYS A 69 0.48 9.49 -40.19
N HIS A 70 -0.14 10.51 -39.59
CA HIS A 70 0.46 11.84 -39.43
C HIS A 70 0.97 12.07 -37.99
N ASP A 71 2.08 12.80 -37.86
CA ASP A 71 2.57 13.32 -36.57
C ASP A 71 2.07 14.77 -36.36
N PRO A 72 1.09 14.99 -35.47
CA PRO A 72 0.52 16.31 -35.24
C PRO A 72 1.47 17.28 -34.50
N HIS A 73 2.63 16.82 -34.04
CA HIS A 73 3.61 17.67 -33.36
C HIS A 73 4.70 18.23 -34.29
N GLY A 74 4.90 17.60 -35.45
CA GLY A 74 5.94 17.94 -36.42
C GLY A 74 6.79 16.73 -36.77
N GLY A 75 7.40 16.73 -37.96
CA GLY A 75 8.15 15.56 -38.42
C GLY A 75 9.11 15.82 -39.58
N PRO A 76 9.82 14.79 -40.05
CA PRO A 76 10.81 14.90 -41.13
C PRO A 76 10.22 14.88 -42.53
N ASN A 77 8.93 14.54 -42.71
CA ASN A 77 8.31 14.40 -44.02
C ASN A 77 7.26 15.49 -44.30
N ALA A 78 7.08 15.81 -45.59
CA ALA A 78 6.02 16.70 -46.04
C ALA A 78 4.63 16.18 -45.63
N ALA A 79 3.69 17.09 -45.39
CA ALA A 79 2.37 16.78 -44.82
C ALA A 79 2.40 16.05 -43.46
N LEU A 80 3.54 16.11 -42.75
CA LEU A 80 3.72 15.55 -41.41
C LEU A 80 3.53 14.02 -41.35
N LEU A 81 3.82 13.28 -42.42
CA LEU A 81 3.78 11.82 -42.39
C LEU A 81 4.85 11.25 -41.45
N ARG A 82 4.49 10.21 -40.69
CA ARG A 82 5.38 9.53 -39.74
C ARG A 82 6.59 8.88 -40.42
N SER A 83 6.45 8.44 -41.68
CA SER A 83 7.54 7.92 -42.52
C SER A 83 7.30 8.28 -44.00
N ASP A 84 8.13 7.78 -44.93
CA ASP A 84 7.84 7.96 -46.36
C ASP A 84 6.53 7.24 -46.76
N PRO A 85 5.87 7.66 -47.86
CA PRO A 85 4.53 7.15 -48.21
C PRO A 85 4.45 5.62 -48.35
N ALA A 86 5.44 4.98 -48.97
CA ALA A 86 5.43 3.53 -49.18
C ALA A 86 5.57 2.77 -47.85
N THR A 87 6.48 3.22 -46.99
CA THR A 87 6.66 2.65 -45.65
C THR A 87 5.43 2.90 -44.77
N THR A 88 4.81 4.07 -44.85
CA THR A 88 3.59 4.40 -44.08
C THR A 88 2.42 3.48 -44.47
N CYS A 89 2.25 3.17 -45.76
CA CYS A 89 1.19 2.25 -46.19
C CYS A 89 1.50 0.79 -45.80
N ALA A 90 2.77 0.38 -45.85
CA ALA A 90 3.18 -1.00 -45.57
C ALA A 90 2.96 -1.43 -44.11
N THR A 91 2.88 -0.50 -43.16
CA THR A 91 2.62 -0.83 -41.75
C THR A 91 1.27 -1.52 -41.52
N CYS A 92 0.28 -1.25 -42.37
CA CYS A 92 -1.07 -1.80 -42.26
C CYS A 92 -1.44 -2.75 -43.40
N HIS A 93 -0.64 -2.82 -44.46
CA HIS A 93 -0.85 -3.74 -45.58
C HIS A 93 0.30 -4.76 -45.66
N PRO A 94 0.20 -5.91 -44.95
CA PRO A 94 1.28 -6.92 -44.88
C PRO A 94 1.73 -7.45 -46.25
N ARG A 95 0.80 -7.51 -47.21
CA ARG A 95 1.10 -7.86 -48.60
C ARG A 95 2.02 -6.83 -49.27
N LEU A 96 1.89 -5.55 -48.95
CA LEU A 96 2.77 -4.49 -49.43
C LEU A 96 4.13 -4.55 -48.72
N ALA A 97 4.16 -4.84 -47.42
CA ALA A 97 5.40 -5.01 -46.65
C ALA A 97 6.32 -6.09 -47.23
N ALA A 98 5.74 -7.19 -47.73
CA ALA A 98 6.49 -8.25 -48.41
C ALA A 98 7.03 -7.86 -49.79
N LEU A 99 6.51 -6.78 -50.39
CA LEU A 99 6.88 -6.28 -51.72
C LEU A 99 7.83 -5.08 -51.67
N VAL A 100 7.88 -4.33 -50.56
CA VAL A 100 8.80 -3.20 -50.39
C VAL A 100 10.25 -3.69 -50.42
N GLY A 101 10.98 -3.35 -51.50
CA GLY A 101 12.37 -3.75 -51.72
C GLY A 101 12.57 -4.96 -52.65
N ALA A 102 11.50 -5.51 -53.24
CA ALA A 102 11.60 -6.57 -54.25
C ALA A 102 12.13 -6.03 -55.60
N GLU A 103 12.87 -6.85 -56.35
CA GLU A 103 13.55 -6.42 -57.59
C GLU A 103 12.61 -6.32 -58.81
N ASP A 104 11.47 -7.02 -58.79
CA ASP A 104 10.58 -7.22 -59.96
C ASP A 104 9.19 -6.55 -59.80
N LEU A 105 9.14 -5.29 -59.37
CA LEU A 105 7.90 -4.55 -59.08
C LEU A 105 7.34 -3.76 -60.27
N HIS A 106 6.00 -3.63 -60.33
CA HIS A 106 5.34 -2.75 -61.31
C HIS A 106 5.83 -1.30 -61.13
N ALA A 107 6.23 -0.61 -62.21
CA ALA A 107 7.02 0.63 -62.10
C ALA A 107 6.37 1.76 -61.25
N PRO A 108 5.09 2.13 -61.43
CA PRO A 108 4.36 3.02 -60.51
C PRO A 108 4.45 2.63 -59.03
N PHE A 109 4.43 1.33 -58.74
CA PHE A 109 4.55 0.80 -57.38
C PHE A 109 5.99 0.93 -56.84
N ALA A 110 6.99 0.58 -57.65
CA ALA A 110 8.41 0.71 -57.29
C ALA A 110 8.83 2.16 -57.00
N GLU A 111 8.18 3.13 -57.65
CA GLU A 111 8.41 4.57 -57.46
C GLU A 111 7.63 5.17 -56.28
N GLY A 112 6.86 4.36 -55.54
CA GLY A 112 6.06 4.82 -54.40
C GLY A 112 4.87 5.70 -54.79
N LYS A 113 4.43 5.64 -56.06
CA LYS A 113 3.34 6.48 -56.60
C LYS A 113 1.98 5.81 -56.42
N CYS A 114 1.67 5.45 -55.18
CA CYS A 114 0.41 4.80 -54.81
C CYS A 114 -0.81 5.60 -55.29
N SER A 115 -0.68 6.93 -55.28
CA SER A 115 -1.68 7.91 -55.68
C SER A 115 -1.82 8.12 -57.19
N GLU A 116 -1.23 7.27 -58.04
CA GLU A 116 -1.60 7.21 -59.46
C GLU A 116 -2.75 6.22 -59.70
N CYS A 117 -2.91 5.25 -58.80
CA CYS A 117 -3.92 4.19 -58.91
C CYS A 117 -4.96 4.27 -57.80
N HIS A 118 -4.54 4.63 -56.59
CA HIS A 118 -5.40 4.71 -55.41
C HIS A 118 -5.67 6.16 -55.00
N THR A 119 -6.74 6.35 -54.24
CA THR A 119 -7.05 7.56 -53.46
C THR A 119 -6.70 7.27 -52.00
N GLU A 120 -5.94 8.14 -51.36
CA GLU A 120 -5.29 7.88 -50.08
C GLU A 120 -6.28 7.84 -48.90
N HIS A 121 -7.40 8.55 -49.00
CA HIS A 121 -8.39 8.66 -47.93
C HIS A 121 -9.76 8.10 -48.30
N GLU A 122 -10.26 8.36 -49.50
CA GLU A 122 -11.63 8.00 -49.89
C GLU A 122 -11.86 7.90 -51.41
N SER A 123 -12.73 6.97 -51.82
CA SER A 123 -13.18 6.77 -53.21
C SER A 123 -14.61 6.24 -53.27
N THR A 124 -15.24 6.43 -54.42
CA THR A 124 -16.50 5.77 -54.79
C THR A 124 -16.29 4.41 -55.49
N ILE A 125 -15.03 3.99 -55.73
CA ILE A 125 -14.68 2.77 -56.46
C ILE A 125 -14.06 1.72 -55.51
N PRO A 126 -14.43 0.42 -55.60
CA PRO A 126 -13.87 -0.63 -54.76
C PRO A 126 -12.35 -0.69 -54.80
N GLY A 127 -11.71 -0.90 -53.65
CA GLY A 127 -10.25 -0.91 -53.53
C GLY A 127 -9.60 0.47 -53.53
N LEU A 128 -10.39 1.52 -53.25
CA LEU A 128 -9.94 2.92 -53.24
C LEU A 128 -9.30 3.34 -54.57
N LEU A 129 -9.76 2.78 -55.68
CA LEU A 129 -9.19 3.09 -56.98
C LEU A 129 -9.66 4.46 -57.47
N GLN A 130 -8.84 5.11 -58.30
CA GLN A 130 -9.20 6.37 -58.94
C GLN A 130 -10.20 6.21 -60.09
N ALA A 131 -10.38 4.98 -60.60
CA ALA A 131 -11.31 4.61 -61.67
C ALA A 131 -11.58 3.10 -61.67
N PRO A 132 -12.66 2.62 -62.34
CA PRO A 132 -12.93 1.18 -62.50
C PRO A 132 -11.73 0.42 -63.09
N GLU A 133 -11.46 -0.80 -62.60
CA GLU A 133 -10.23 -1.58 -62.90
C GLU A 133 -9.87 -1.65 -64.39
N ALA A 134 -10.83 -2.02 -65.25
CA ALA A 134 -10.60 -2.09 -66.69
C ALA A 134 -10.24 -0.73 -67.32
N GLU A 135 -10.83 0.36 -66.84
CA GLU A 135 -10.51 1.72 -67.30
C GLU A 135 -9.15 2.15 -66.76
N LEU A 136 -8.88 1.91 -65.47
CA LEU A 136 -7.66 2.30 -64.79
C LEU A 136 -6.44 1.64 -65.42
N CYS A 137 -6.49 0.32 -65.64
CA CYS A 137 -5.39 -0.42 -66.25
C CYS A 137 -5.20 -0.05 -67.73
N ALA A 138 -6.29 0.18 -68.47
CA ALA A 138 -6.23 0.55 -69.89
C ALA A 138 -5.58 1.92 -70.13
N ARG A 139 -5.57 2.83 -69.14
CA ARG A 139 -4.87 4.12 -69.21
C ARG A 139 -3.36 3.96 -69.48
N CYS A 140 -2.76 2.83 -69.10
CA CYS A 140 -1.35 2.55 -69.30
C CYS A 140 -1.09 1.31 -70.20
N HIS A 141 -1.95 0.28 -70.16
CA HIS A 141 -1.73 -1.01 -70.87
C HIS A 141 -2.48 -1.17 -72.20
N GLY A 142 -3.41 -0.26 -72.55
CA GLY A 142 -4.21 -0.35 -73.78
C GLY A 142 -5.46 -1.25 -73.67
N PRO A 143 -6.26 -1.36 -74.76
CA PRO A 143 -7.53 -2.09 -74.76
C PRO A 143 -7.35 -3.62 -74.81
N ARG A 144 -8.25 -4.35 -74.16
CA ARG A 144 -8.18 -5.81 -73.93
C ARG A 144 -8.18 -6.64 -75.22
N GLU A 145 -8.79 -6.12 -76.28
CA GLU A 145 -8.88 -6.77 -77.60
C GLU A 145 -7.53 -6.88 -78.31
N GLU A 146 -6.48 -6.21 -77.80
CA GLU A 146 -5.12 -6.24 -78.33
C GLU A 146 -4.20 -7.23 -77.58
N LEU A 147 -4.73 -7.97 -76.58
CA LEU A 147 -3.99 -8.95 -75.77
C LEU A 147 -3.93 -10.37 -76.39
N PRO A 148 -3.01 -11.27 -75.94
CA PRO A 148 -2.83 -12.62 -76.48
C PRO A 148 -4.08 -13.53 -76.43
N GLU A 149 -4.06 -14.60 -77.24
CA GLU A 149 -5.22 -15.45 -77.58
C GLU A 149 -5.97 -16.07 -76.39
N LEU A 150 -5.28 -16.34 -75.26
CA LEU A 150 -5.91 -16.87 -74.04
C LEU A 150 -6.95 -15.90 -73.47
N HIS A 151 -6.73 -14.59 -73.55
CA HIS A 151 -7.62 -13.53 -73.02
C HIS A 151 -8.89 -13.31 -73.86
N GLY A 152 -8.91 -13.84 -75.09
CA GLY A 152 -10.03 -13.78 -76.03
C GLY A 152 -10.96 -15.00 -75.98
N ARG A 153 -10.66 -16.00 -75.13
CA ARG A 153 -11.50 -17.19 -74.95
C ARG A 153 -12.79 -16.84 -74.17
N PRO A 154 -13.99 -17.30 -74.59
CA PRO A 154 -15.27 -16.99 -73.93
C PRO A 154 -15.27 -17.30 -72.43
N GLU A 155 -14.53 -18.33 -72.03
CA GLU A 155 -14.44 -18.86 -70.67
C GLU A 155 -13.69 -17.90 -69.72
N VAL A 156 -12.89 -16.96 -70.25
CA VAL A 156 -12.17 -15.94 -69.46
C VAL A 156 -12.61 -14.50 -69.78
N ALA A 157 -13.57 -14.32 -70.70
CA ALA A 157 -14.00 -13.02 -71.24
C ALA A 157 -14.55 -12.04 -70.19
N GLY A 158 -15.06 -12.53 -69.07
CA GLY A 158 -15.66 -11.74 -67.97
C GLY A 158 -14.83 -11.65 -66.68
N ALA A 159 -13.63 -12.25 -66.63
CA ALA A 159 -12.81 -12.24 -65.44
C ALA A 159 -12.16 -10.86 -65.19
N ALA A 160 -12.06 -10.47 -63.91
CA ALA A 160 -11.28 -9.31 -63.48
C ALA A 160 -9.80 -9.52 -63.83
N CYS A 161 -9.06 -8.46 -64.18
CA CYS A 161 -7.66 -8.61 -64.58
C CYS A 161 -6.81 -9.12 -63.40
N SER A 162 -7.14 -8.60 -62.22
CA SER A 162 -6.54 -8.94 -60.93
C SER A 162 -6.85 -10.36 -60.43
N SER A 163 -7.82 -11.10 -60.99
CA SER A 163 -8.10 -12.49 -60.59
C SER A 163 -7.06 -13.48 -61.13
N CYS A 164 -6.23 -13.05 -62.08
CA CYS A 164 -5.17 -13.87 -62.68
C CYS A 164 -3.81 -13.19 -62.73
N HIS A 165 -3.74 -11.85 -62.64
CA HIS A 165 -2.50 -11.05 -62.65
C HIS A 165 -2.36 -10.26 -61.35
N ASP A 166 -1.14 -10.14 -60.80
CA ASP A 166 -0.89 -9.25 -59.66
C ASP A 166 -0.50 -7.84 -60.16
N PRO A 167 -1.29 -6.80 -59.87
CA PRO A 167 -1.02 -5.44 -60.35
C PRO A 167 0.15 -4.74 -59.64
N HIS A 168 0.68 -5.29 -58.54
CA HIS A 168 1.81 -4.69 -57.79
C HIS A 168 3.18 -5.23 -58.22
N GLY A 169 3.22 -6.34 -59.00
CA GLY A 169 4.44 -6.95 -59.55
C GLY A 169 4.57 -6.79 -61.06
N THR A 170 5.74 -7.07 -61.64
CA THR A 170 5.90 -7.11 -63.11
C THR A 170 5.35 -8.43 -63.69
N PRO A 171 4.67 -8.40 -64.86
CA PRO A 171 4.37 -9.63 -65.60
C PRO A 171 5.62 -10.04 -66.40
N PRO A 172 6.11 -11.29 -66.26
CA PRO A 172 5.58 -12.34 -67.13
C PRO A 172 5.52 -13.76 -66.52
N ALA A 173 4.46 -14.50 -66.88
CA ALA A 173 4.32 -15.98 -66.94
C ALA A 173 4.69 -16.87 -65.72
N ALA A 174 5.30 -16.36 -64.65
CA ALA A 174 5.79 -17.17 -63.52
C ALA A 174 5.31 -16.67 -62.14
N SER A 175 4.22 -15.91 -62.08
CA SER A 175 3.56 -15.57 -60.81
C SER A 175 2.73 -16.76 -60.29
N GLY A 176 3.44 -17.76 -59.73
CA GLY A 176 3.12 -18.38 -58.44
C GLY A 176 1.84 -19.21 -58.27
N GLY A 177 1.44 -20.02 -59.25
CA GLY A 177 0.36 -21.00 -59.06
C GLY A 177 0.76 -22.42 -59.48
N PHE A 178 0.43 -23.42 -58.66
CA PHE A 178 0.49 -24.84 -59.03
C PHE A 178 -0.71 -25.14 -59.92
N ILE A 179 -0.45 -25.35 -61.20
CA ILE A 179 -1.48 -25.73 -62.18
C ILE A 179 -1.43 -27.25 -62.30
N HIS A 180 -2.58 -27.91 -62.22
CA HIS A 180 -2.67 -29.34 -62.41
C HIS A 180 -2.30 -29.69 -63.85
N GLU A 181 -1.42 -30.67 -64.03
CA GLU A 181 -0.79 -30.94 -65.33
C GLU A 181 -1.79 -31.28 -66.46
N PRO A 182 -2.84 -32.09 -66.23
CA PRO A 182 -3.91 -32.31 -67.22
C PRO A 182 -4.62 -31.01 -67.67
N PHE A 183 -4.88 -30.10 -66.73
CA PHE A 183 -5.50 -28.80 -67.04
C PHE A 183 -4.54 -27.86 -67.79
N ALA A 184 -3.25 -27.86 -67.42
CA ALA A 184 -2.22 -27.12 -68.14
C ALA A 184 -2.04 -27.62 -69.59
N ALA A 185 -2.22 -28.92 -69.82
CA ALA A 185 -2.18 -29.54 -71.13
C ALA A 185 -3.46 -29.31 -71.96
N GLY A 186 -4.56 -28.86 -71.33
CA GLY A 186 -5.86 -28.72 -71.95
C GLY A 186 -6.57 -30.06 -72.22
N ASP A 187 -6.22 -31.11 -71.47
CA ASP A 187 -6.86 -32.42 -71.51
C ASP A 187 -8.05 -32.44 -70.55
N CYS A 188 -9.16 -31.87 -70.98
CA CYS A 188 -10.34 -31.71 -70.14
C CYS A 188 -11.19 -33.01 -70.12
N GLU A 189 -11.18 -33.75 -71.22
CA GLU A 189 -11.97 -34.96 -71.43
C GLU A 189 -11.43 -36.20 -70.70
N SER A 190 -10.21 -36.13 -70.15
CA SER A 190 -9.69 -37.17 -69.25
C SER A 190 -10.42 -37.22 -67.91
N CYS A 191 -11.07 -36.12 -67.51
CA CYS A 191 -11.77 -35.99 -66.24
C CYS A 191 -13.26 -35.67 -66.44
N HIS A 192 -13.64 -34.88 -67.44
CA HIS A 192 -15.01 -34.43 -67.67
C HIS A 192 -15.68 -35.12 -68.87
N GLU A 193 -16.93 -35.54 -68.72
CA GLU A 193 -17.70 -36.19 -69.79
C GLU A 193 -18.14 -35.20 -70.89
N SER A 194 -18.35 -33.93 -70.54
CA SER A 194 -18.62 -32.83 -71.49
C SER A 194 -18.03 -31.51 -71.00
N VAL A 195 -17.40 -30.77 -71.91
CA VAL A 195 -16.80 -29.44 -71.63
C VAL A 195 -17.60 -28.28 -72.21
N ASN A 196 -18.62 -28.58 -73.01
CA ASN A 196 -19.44 -27.57 -73.72
C ASN A 196 -20.86 -27.46 -73.18
N ASP A 197 -21.37 -28.49 -72.49
CA ASP A 197 -22.75 -28.52 -71.98
C ASP A 197 -22.79 -28.37 -70.45
N ASP A 198 -22.13 -29.28 -69.72
CA ASP A 198 -22.04 -29.27 -68.26
C ASP A 198 -20.71 -29.86 -67.79
N VAL A 199 -19.83 -28.99 -67.30
CA VAL A 199 -18.48 -29.33 -66.83
C VAL A 199 -18.47 -29.99 -65.43
N THR A 200 -19.62 -30.23 -64.81
CA THR A 200 -19.69 -30.86 -63.48
C THR A 200 -19.79 -32.39 -63.50
N VAL A 201 -19.89 -33.00 -64.69
CA VAL A 201 -20.02 -34.47 -64.86
C VAL A 201 -18.65 -35.11 -65.13
N PHE A 202 -18.21 -36.00 -64.23
CA PHE A 202 -16.95 -36.74 -64.35
C PHE A 202 -17.09 -38.04 -65.15
N VAL A 203 -15.98 -38.51 -65.73
CA VAL A 203 -15.93 -39.75 -66.54
C VAL A 203 -16.05 -41.05 -65.72
N ASP A 204 -15.86 -40.98 -64.40
CA ASP A 204 -16.06 -42.07 -63.44
C ASP A 204 -16.46 -41.49 -62.07
N ASP A 205 -16.74 -42.36 -61.09
CA ASP A 205 -16.92 -41.99 -59.69
C ASP A 205 -15.69 -41.22 -59.16
N GLU A 206 -15.92 -40.13 -58.41
CA GLU A 206 -14.87 -39.17 -58.02
C GLU A 206 -13.70 -39.86 -57.31
N ASP A 207 -14.00 -40.72 -56.33
CA ASP A 207 -13.01 -41.40 -55.49
C ASP A 207 -12.18 -42.39 -56.32
N ALA A 208 -12.86 -43.19 -57.14
CA ALA A 208 -12.24 -44.17 -58.02
C ALA A 208 -11.39 -43.50 -59.13
N LEU A 209 -11.87 -42.38 -59.66
CA LEU A 209 -11.19 -41.58 -60.67
C LEU A 209 -9.87 -41.03 -60.11
N CYS A 210 -9.92 -40.39 -58.94
CA CYS A 210 -8.74 -39.83 -58.29
C CYS A 210 -7.73 -40.92 -57.90
N ALA A 211 -8.19 -42.02 -57.29
CA ALA A 211 -7.34 -43.13 -56.85
C ALA A 211 -6.66 -43.86 -58.02
N SER A 212 -7.27 -43.87 -59.22
CA SER A 212 -6.68 -44.48 -60.42
C SER A 212 -5.33 -43.86 -60.82
N CYS A 213 -5.10 -42.60 -60.41
CA CYS A 213 -3.89 -41.83 -60.69
C CYS A 213 -3.09 -41.47 -59.43
N HIS A 214 -3.69 -41.49 -58.24
CA HIS A 214 -3.08 -41.11 -56.95
C HIS A 214 -3.00 -42.29 -55.94
N ASP A 215 -2.27 -43.34 -56.29
CA ASP A 215 -2.12 -44.60 -55.51
C ASP A 215 -1.58 -44.46 -54.08
N GLN A 216 -0.74 -43.46 -53.82
CA GLN A 216 -0.18 -43.16 -52.50
C GLN A 216 -1.25 -42.75 -51.48
N ALA A 217 -2.34 -42.11 -51.94
CA ALA A 217 -3.45 -41.72 -51.07
C ALA A 217 -4.18 -42.95 -50.52
N GLU A 218 -4.42 -43.97 -51.35
CA GLU A 218 -5.06 -45.23 -50.97
C GLU A 218 -4.29 -45.95 -49.85
N THR A 219 -2.96 -45.95 -49.94
CA THR A 219 -2.09 -46.59 -48.94
C THR A 219 -2.14 -45.85 -47.59
N ALA A 220 -2.15 -44.52 -47.60
CA ALA A 220 -2.18 -43.71 -46.37
C ALA A 220 -3.50 -43.80 -45.59
N MET A 221 -4.59 -44.18 -46.26
CA MET A 221 -5.92 -44.36 -45.64
C MET A 221 -6.14 -45.78 -45.11
N ALA A 222 -5.21 -46.71 -45.36
CA ALA A 222 -5.27 -48.10 -44.92
C ALA A 222 -4.52 -48.37 -43.58
N THR A 223 -4.28 -47.32 -42.79
CA THR A 223 -3.57 -47.35 -41.50
C THR A 223 -4.50 -47.67 -40.31
N ALA A 224 -3.94 -47.92 -39.12
CA ALA A 224 -4.75 -48.18 -37.91
C ALA A 224 -5.68 -47.01 -37.50
N HIS A 225 -5.26 -45.76 -37.79
CA HIS A 225 -6.03 -44.55 -37.53
C HIS A 225 -6.10 -43.69 -38.80
N PRO A 226 -7.05 -43.93 -39.72
CA PRO A 226 -7.22 -43.11 -40.92
C PRO A 226 -7.96 -41.81 -40.62
N HIS A 227 -7.68 -40.74 -41.38
CA HIS A 227 -8.44 -39.49 -41.26
C HIS A 227 -9.78 -39.61 -42.00
N ALA A 228 -10.89 -39.40 -41.30
CA ALA A 228 -12.22 -39.76 -41.79
C ALA A 228 -12.62 -39.11 -43.15
N PRO A 229 -12.43 -37.80 -43.40
CA PRO A 229 -12.75 -37.20 -44.70
C PRO A 229 -11.99 -37.82 -45.86
N ALA A 230 -10.74 -38.25 -45.63
CA ALA A 230 -9.94 -38.94 -46.63
C ALA A 230 -10.47 -40.37 -46.84
N ALA A 231 -10.68 -41.14 -45.77
CA ALA A 231 -11.21 -42.50 -45.83
C ALA A 231 -12.62 -42.59 -46.45
N GLU A 232 -13.40 -41.50 -46.39
CA GLU A 232 -14.72 -41.34 -47.01
C GLU A 232 -14.67 -40.83 -48.46
N GLY A 233 -13.48 -40.64 -49.05
CA GLY A 233 -13.32 -40.27 -50.46
C GLY A 233 -13.47 -38.79 -50.81
N LYS A 234 -13.61 -37.89 -49.83
CA LYS A 234 -13.95 -36.47 -50.07
C LYS A 234 -12.75 -35.64 -50.55
N CYS A 235 -12.07 -36.04 -51.61
CA CYS A 235 -10.83 -35.43 -52.11
C CYS A 235 -11.02 -33.95 -52.46
N LEU A 236 -12.11 -33.61 -53.15
CA LEU A 236 -12.40 -32.24 -53.55
C LEU A 236 -12.83 -31.34 -52.39
N SER A 237 -13.01 -31.84 -51.17
CA SER A 237 -13.18 -30.95 -50.01
C SER A 237 -11.89 -30.18 -49.69
N CYS A 238 -10.76 -30.75 -50.05
CA CYS A 238 -9.42 -30.25 -49.72
C CYS A 238 -8.61 -29.80 -50.95
N HIS A 239 -8.86 -30.38 -52.12
CA HIS A 239 -8.07 -30.13 -53.33
C HIS A 239 -8.83 -29.37 -54.44
N GLU A 240 -8.12 -28.51 -55.17
CA GLU A 240 -8.55 -27.78 -56.36
C GLU A 240 -7.84 -28.36 -57.59
N PRO A 241 -8.50 -29.24 -58.37
CA PRO A 241 -7.86 -30.05 -59.38
C PRO A 241 -7.46 -29.29 -60.65
N HIS A 242 -7.66 -27.97 -60.75
CA HIS A 242 -7.23 -27.17 -61.91
C HIS A 242 -6.03 -26.30 -61.60
N ARG A 243 -6.14 -25.46 -60.57
CA ARG A 243 -5.06 -24.58 -60.15
C ARG A 243 -5.25 -24.16 -58.70
N SER A 244 -4.17 -24.24 -57.95
CA SER A 244 -4.07 -23.60 -56.64
C SER A 244 -2.85 -22.68 -56.58
N ASN A 245 -2.87 -21.74 -55.65
CA ASN A 245 -1.67 -21.01 -55.28
C ASN A 245 -0.84 -21.76 -54.21
N LEU A 246 -1.26 -22.97 -53.81
CA LEU A 246 -0.65 -23.80 -52.77
C LEU A 246 -0.14 -25.16 -53.30
N PRO A 247 0.95 -25.72 -52.72
CA PRO A 247 1.46 -27.04 -53.07
C PRO A 247 0.39 -28.13 -52.95
N SER A 248 0.54 -29.22 -53.71
CA SER A 248 -0.42 -30.34 -53.74
C SER A 248 -1.85 -29.94 -54.10
N LEU A 249 -2.02 -28.78 -54.75
CA LEU A 249 -3.31 -28.29 -55.24
C LEU A 249 -4.35 -28.10 -54.12
N LEU A 250 -3.96 -27.65 -52.94
CA LEU A 250 -4.90 -27.46 -51.84
C LEU A 250 -5.82 -26.24 -52.08
N ARG A 251 -7.08 -26.34 -51.68
CA ARG A 251 -8.07 -25.23 -51.79
C ARG A 251 -7.75 -24.04 -50.90
N GLY A 252 -7.09 -24.30 -49.78
CA GLY A 252 -6.65 -23.32 -48.80
C GLY A 252 -5.48 -23.87 -47.99
N GLY A 253 -4.80 -23.00 -47.25
CA GLY A 253 -3.77 -23.44 -46.31
C GLY A 253 -4.39 -24.27 -45.20
N ALA A 254 -3.56 -24.91 -44.38
CA ALA A 254 -4.05 -25.65 -43.21
C ALA A 254 -4.91 -24.77 -42.27
N ASP A 255 -4.72 -23.46 -42.31
CA ASP A 255 -5.46 -22.46 -41.57
C ASP A 255 -6.91 -22.25 -42.00
N GLU A 256 -7.19 -22.44 -43.29
CA GLU A 256 -8.53 -22.32 -43.86
C GLU A 256 -9.18 -23.70 -43.97
N LEU A 257 -8.40 -24.71 -44.32
CA LEU A 257 -8.88 -26.03 -44.68
C LEU A 257 -9.17 -26.94 -43.47
N CYS A 258 -8.28 -26.96 -42.48
CA CYS A 258 -8.46 -27.82 -41.31
C CYS A 258 -9.52 -27.20 -40.37
N VAL A 259 -9.42 -25.90 -40.13
CA VAL A 259 -10.27 -25.15 -39.18
C VAL A 259 -11.70 -24.94 -39.70
N SER A 260 -11.97 -25.11 -41.01
CA SER A 260 -13.35 -25.08 -41.51
C SER A 260 -14.21 -26.22 -40.93
N CYS A 261 -13.57 -27.34 -40.60
CA CYS A 261 -14.18 -28.54 -40.02
C CYS A 261 -13.85 -28.68 -38.53
N HIS A 262 -12.59 -28.48 -38.13
CA HIS A 262 -12.12 -28.49 -36.75
C HIS A 262 -12.27 -27.10 -36.12
N ARG A 263 -13.52 -26.69 -35.92
CA ARG A 263 -13.86 -25.33 -35.44
C ARG A 263 -13.45 -25.09 -34.00
N ASP A 264 -13.37 -26.14 -33.20
CA ASP A 264 -12.86 -26.17 -31.83
C ASP A 264 -11.40 -25.71 -31.73
N ILE A 265 -10.59 -26.03 -32.74
CA ILE A 265 -9.17 -25.64 -32.80
C ILE A 265 -8.99 -24.14 -33.04
N ARG A 266 -10.04 -23.43 -33.53
CA ARG A 266 -9.99 -21.97 -33.73
C ARG A 266 -9.79 -21.23 -32.42
N ASP A 267 -10.49 -21.65 -31.37
CA ASP A 267 -10.49 -20.97 -30.08
C ASP A 267 -9.12 -21.18 -29.40
N GLU A 268 -8.49 -22.35 -29.57
CA GLU A 268 -7.12 -22.62 -29.07
C GLU A 268 -6.04 -21.72 -29.70
N LEU A 269 -6.23 -21.25 -30.93
CA LEU A 269 -5.28 -20.34 -31.60
C LEU A 269 -5.31 -18.91 -31.05
N GLU A 270 -6.37 -18.55 -30.31
CA GLU A 270 -6.56 -17.24 -29.69
C GLU A 270 -6.10 -17.21 -28.23
N MET A 271 -5.72 -18.36 -27.66
CA MET A 271 -5.19 -18.47 -26.30
C MET A 271 -3.86 -17.72 -26.14
N GLU A 272 -3.52 -17.40 -24.90
CA GLU A 272 -2.36 -16.55 -24.58
C GLU A 272 -1.02 -17.15 -25.07
N SER A 273 -0.78 -18.43 -24.76
CA SER A 273 0.43 -19.15 -25.13
C SER A 273 0.12 -20.19 -26.20
N VAL A 274 0.61 -19.97 -27.42
CA VAL A 274 0.36 -20.86 -28.57
C VAL A 274 1.70 -21.43 -29.07
N HIS A 275 1.79 -22.75 -29.17
CA HIS A 275 2.99 -23.45 -29.63
C HIS A 275 3.33 -23.03 -31.07
N GLY A 276 4.59 -22.71 -31.37
CA GLY A 276 4.99 -22.09 -32.63
C GLY A 276 4.47 -22.79 -33.91
N PRO A 277 4.73 -24.10 -34.09
CA PRO A 277 4.15 -24.89 -35.19
C PRO A 277 2.62 -24.83 -35.27
N PHE A 278 1.93 -24.79 -34.12
CA PHE A 278 0.48 -24.70 -34.06
C PHE A 278 -0.02 -23.28 -34.41
N ARG A 279 0.67 -22.23 -33.95
CA ARG A 279 0.41 -20.82 -34.32
C ARG A 279 0.62 -20.56 -35.81
N ALA A 280 1.63 -21.20 -36.40
CA ALA A 280 1.87 -21.22 -37.84
C ALA A 280 0.86 -22.10 -38.59
N LYS A 281 -0.02 -22.79 -37.86
CA LYS A 281 -1.06 -23.70 -38.36
C LYS A 281 -0.48 -24.82 -39.22
N ALA A 282 0.76 -25.22 -38.93
CA ALA A 282 1.47 -26.30 -39.59
C ALA A 282 1.06 -27.66 -38.99
N CYS A 283 -0.25 -27.95 -39.02
CA CYS A 283 -0.84 -29.13 -38.40
C CYS A 283 -0.22 -30.43 -38.91
N ASP A 284 0.16 -30.45 -40.19
CA ASP A 284 0.72 -31.60 -40.87
C ASP A 284 2.17 -31.94 -40.46
N VAL A 285 2.85 -31.08 -39.70
CA VAL A 285 4.17 -31.38 -39.15
C VAL A 285 4.09 -32.45 -38.06
N CYS A 286 3.05 -32.36 -37.22
CA CYS A 286 2.81 -33.30 -36.13
C CYS A 286 1.75 -34.35 -36.50
N HIS A 287 0.74 -33.95 -37.28
CA HIS A 287 -0.35 -34.82 -37.69
C HIS A 287 -0.19 -35.35 -39.12
N ALA A 288 -0.72 -36.55 -39.36
CA ALA A 288 -0.80 -37.18 -40.67
C ALA A 288 -2.22 -37.01 -41.24
N PRO A 289 -2.46 -36.09 -42.20
CA PRO A 289 -3.80 -35.69 -42.63
C PRO A 289 -4.60 -36.75 -43.41
N HIS A 290 -3.96 -37.86 -43.79
CA HIS A 290 -4.62 -39.00 -44.44
C HIS A 290 -4.76 -40.22 -43.52
N GLY A 291 -3.87 -40.39 -42.53
CA GLY A 291 -3.86 -41.53 -41.62
C GLY A 291 -2.48 -41.90 -41.08
N THR A 292 -2.44 -42.60 -39.94
CA THR A 292 -1.21 -43.10 -39.29
C THR A 292 -1.50 -44.28 -38.34
N GLU A 293 -0.44 -44.87 -37.78
CA GLU A 293 -0.50 -45.97 -36.82
C GLU A 293 -0.66 -45.50 -35.37
N THR A 294 -0.43 -44.21 -35.07
CA THR A 294 -0.52 -43.66 -33.71
C THR A 294 -1.86 -42.94 -33.46
N PRO A 295 -2.38 -42.93 -32.21
CA PRO A 295 -3.59 -42.19 -31.86
C PRO A 295 -3.51 -40.69 -32.17
N ALA A 296 -4.67 -40.05 -32.29
CA ALA A 296 -4.80 -38.61 -32.61
C ALA A 296 -4.11 -38.17 -33.92
N LEU A 297 -3.91 -39.12 -34.84
CA LEU A 297 -3.25 -38.89 -36.12
C LEU A 297 -1.81 -38.36 -36.00
N LEU A 298 -1.10 -38.61 -34.91
CA LEU A 298 0.30 -38.17 -34.79
C LEU A 298 1.22 -38.90 -35.77
N ARG A 299 2.37 -38.32 -36.11
CA ARG A 299 3.36 -39.02 -36.94
C ARG A 299 4.20 -40.03 -36.15
N GLU A 300 4.38 -39.79 -34.85
CA GLU A 300 5.21 -40.56 -33.92
C GLU A 300 4.60 -40.54 -32.49
N PRO A 301 5.02 -41.40 -31.56
CA PRO A 301 4.66 -41.29 -30.15
C PRO A 301 5.02 -39.92 -29.56
N PRO A 302 4.20 -39.34 -28.65
CA PRO A 302 4.38 -37.96 -28.18
C PRO A 302 5.78 -37.64 -27.65
N GLU A 303 6.37 -38.54 -26.88
CA GLU A 303 7.71 -38.37 -26.29
C GLU A 303 8.82 -38.31 -27.33
N ASP A 304 8.72 -39.08 -28.41
CA ASP A 304 9.70 -39.09 -29.50
C ASP A 304 9.45 -37.91 -30.47
N LEU A 305 8.17 -37.62 -30.73
CA LEU A 305 7.75 -36.51 -31.57
C LEU A 305 8.22 -35.16 -31.00
N CYS A 306 8.01 -34.92 -29.71
CA CYS A 306 8.47 -33.69 -29.05
C CYS A 306 10.01 -33.59 -29.08
N ARG A 307 10.72 -34.69 -28.80
CA ARG A 307 12.19 -34.72 -28.82
C ARG A 307 12.78 -34.52 -30.21
N SER A 308 12.08 -34.95 -31.27
CA SER A 308 12.55 -34.75 -32.65
C SER A 308 12.77 -33.26 -33.02
N CYS A 309 12.08 -32.35 -32.33
CA CYS A 309 12.21 -30.90 -32.51
C CYS A 309 12.86 -30.20 -31.31
N HIS A 310 12.72 -30.74 -30.09
CA HIS A 310 13.25 -30.18 -28.85
C HIS A 310 14.46 -30.94 -28.29
N GLU A 311 15.23 -31.61 -29.16
CA GLU A 311 16.40 -32.41 -28.79
C GLU A 311 17.39 -31.59 -27.94
N GLU A 312 17.75 -30.39 -28.40
CA GLU A 312 18.69 -29.50 -27.71
C GLU A 312 18.23 -29.12 -26.30
N LEU A 313 16.93 -28.91 -26.09
CA LEU A 313 16.36 -28.57 -24.79
C LEU A 313 16.54 -29.74 -23.80
N VAL A 314 16.24 -30.96 -24.24
CA VAL A 314 16.30 -32.16 -23.40
C VAL A 314 17.75 -32.53 -23.09
N GLU A 315 18.65 -32.44 -24.08
CA GLU A 315 20.09 -32.66 -23.86
C GLU A 315 20.68 -31.64 -22.89
N THR A 316 20.35 -30.36 -23.07
CA THR A 316 20.82 -29.29 -22.18
C THR A 316 20.35 -29.53 -20.75
N ALA A 317 19.05 -29.75 -20.57
CA ALA A 317 18.44 -30.00 -19.26
C ALA A 317 18.96 -31.27 -18.57
N GLY A 318 19.34 -32.31 -19.33
CA GLY A 318 19.95 -33.52 -18.78
C GLY A 318 21.45 -33.39 -18.48
N SER A 319 22.12 -32.38 -19.04
CA SER A 319 23.58 -32.19 -18.93
C SER A 319 24.03 -31.26 -17.80
N VAL A 320 23.10 -30.46 -17.25
CA VAL A 320 23.39 -29.55 -16.14
C VAL A 320 23.68 -30.30 -14.85
N SER A 321 24.38 -29.64 -13.92
CA SER A 321 24.78 -30.22 -12.64
C SER A 321 23.59 -30.63 -11.76
N HIS A 322 22.47 -29.92 -11.88
CA HIS A 322 21.22 -30.20 -11.18
C HIS A 322 20.06 -30.28 -12.20
N PRO A 323 19.82 -31.46 -12.81
CA PRO A 323 18.69 -31.65 -13.72
C PRO A 323 17.38 -31.80 -12.94
N HIS A 324 16.26 -31.28 -13.48
CA HIS A 324 14.96 -31.48 -12.85
C HIS A 324 14.44 -32.90 -13.17
N PRO A 325 14.22 -33.79 -12.18
CA PRO A 325 13.95 -35.21 -12.44
C PRO A 325 12.77 -35.54 -13.38
N PRO A 326 11.66 -34.77 -13.42
CA PRO A 326 10.57 -34.98 -14.38
C PRO A 326 10.93 -34.85 -15.86
N MET A 327 12.13 -34.35 -16.21
CA MET A 327 12.56 -34.16 -17.61
C MET A 327 12.69 -35.46 -18.43
N ASP A 328 12.82 -36.62 -17.79
CA ASP A 328 12.88 -37.93 -18.46
C ASP A 328 11.48 -38.51 -18.81
N GLY A 329 10.39 -37.85 -18.39
CA GLY A 329 9.01 -38.34 -18.50
C GLY A 329 8.21 -37.83 -19.71
N ASP A 330 6.87 -37.92 -19.60
CA ASP A 330 5.95 -37.35 -20.59
C ASP A 330 5.84 -35.83 -20.38
N CYS A 331 6.33 -35.05 -21.33
CA CYS A 331 6.34 -33.59 -21.27
C CYS A 331 4.92 -33.00 -21.13
N ARG A 332 3.91 -33.76 -21.54
CA ARG A 332 2.51 -33.35 -21.51
C ARG A 332 1.90 -33.37 -20.12
N GLU A 333 2.57 -33.91 -19.10
CA GLU A 333 2.08 -33.83 -17.72
C GLU A 333 2.04 -32.36 -17.26
N CYS A 334 3.02 -31.55 -17.66
CA CYS A 334 3.08 -30.13 -17.34
C CYS A 334 2.67 -29.24 -18.52
N HIS A 335 2.96 -29.65 -19.76
CA HIS A 335 2.71 -28.82 -20.94
C HIS A 335 1.47 -29.23 -21.76
N ALA A 336 0.82 -28.25 -22.38
CA ALA A 336 -0.15 -28.42 -23.43
C ALA A 336 0.56 -28.43 -24.80
N SER A 337 0.21 -29.39 -25.66
CA SER A 337 0.90 -29.60 -26.95
C SER A 337 0.57 -28.56 -28.03
N HIS A 338 -0.55 -27.84 -27.90
CA HIS A 338 -1.02 -26.88 -28.90
C HIS A 338 -1.01 -25.45 -28.36
N ALA A 339 -1.83 -25.21 -27.34
CA ALA A 339 -1.97 -23.91 -26.73
C ALA A 339 -2.40 -24.05 -25.27
N SER A 340 -2.20 -22.99 -24.51
CA SER A 340 -2.66 -22.84 -23.14
C SER A 340 -2.94 -21.37 -22.84
N GLU A 341 -3.84 -21.14 -21.90
CA GLU A 341 -4.06 -19.83 -21.27
C GLU A 341 -2.92 -19.44 -20.31
N HIS A 342 -1.91 -20.30 -20.13
CA HIS A 342 -0.78 -20.04 -19.25
C HIS A 342 0.54 -19.96 -20.02
N PRO A 343 1.49 -19.10 -19.59
CA PRO A 343 2.79 -18.94 -20.22
C PRO A 343 3.55 -20.26 -20.38
N HIS A 344 4.41 -20.32 -21.40
CA HIS A 344 5.25 -21.49 -21.70
C HIS A 344 4.46 -22.79 -21.91
N LEU A 345 3.20 -22.68 -22.35
CA LEU A 345 2.30 -23.81 -22.60
C LEU A 345 2.03 -24.66 -21.36
N LEU A 346 2.10 -24.12 -20.15
CA LEU A 346 1.77 -24.89 -18.95
C LEU A 346 0.28 -25.20 -18.89
N ARG A 347 -0.11 -26.37 -18.39
CA ARG A 347 -1.53 -26.76 -18.27
C ARG A 347 -2.29 -25.99 -17.19
N GLU A 348 -1.56 -25.51 -16.18
CA GLU A 348 -2.06 -24.77 -15.04
C GLU A 348 -1.08 -23.62 -14.75
N PRO A 349 -1.43 -22.65 -13.87
CA PRO A 349 -0.49 -21.64 -13.41
C PRO A 349 0.79 -22.26 -12.83
N VAL A 350 1.90 -21.51 -12.87
CA VAL A 350 3.23 -22.00 -12.50
C VAL A 350 3.25 -22.60 -11.10
N ASP A 351 2.64 -21.95 -10.11
CA ASP A 351 2.61 -22.45 -8.75
C ASP A 351 1.79 -23.72 -8.58
N THR A 352 0.61 -23.79 -9.20
CA THR A 352 -0.25 -24.97 -9.15
C THR A 352 0.46 -26.17 -9.78
N THR A 353 1.13 -25.95 -10.91
CA THR A 353 1.96 -26.97 -11.57
C THR A 353 3.07 -27.45 -10.64
N CYS A 354 3.85 -26.54 -10.04
CA CYS A 354 4.95 -26.91 -9.14
C CYS A 354 4.45 -27.60 -7.86
N PHE A 355 3.39 -27.08 -7.23
CA PHE A 355 2.83 -27.61 -5.98
C PHE A 355 2.06 -28.93 -6.15
N SER A 356 1.80 -29.37 -7.38
CA SER A 356 1.32 -30.73 -7.63
C SER A 356 2.32 -31.80 -7.16
N CYS A 357 3.60 -31.43 -7.05
CA CYS A 357 4.69 -32.30 -6.58
C CYS A 357 5.42 -31.74 -5.36
N HIS A 358 5.49 -30.41 -5.19
CA HIS A 358 6.14 -29.74 -4.07
C HIS A 358 5.14 -29.35 -2.96
N ASP A 359 4.53 -30.36 -2.33
CA ASP A 359 3.52 -30.18 -1.29
C ASP A 359 4.03 -29.40 -0.06
N ASP A 360 5.31 -29.58 0.28
CA ASP A 360 6.00 -28.93 1.39
C ASP A 360 6.08 -27.40 1.22
N LEU A 361 6.34 -26.93 0.00
CA LEU A 361 6.35 -25.50 -0.31
C LEU A 361 4.94 -24.90 -0.30
N ARG A 362 3.92 -25.69 -0.66
CA ARG A 362 2.52 -25.26 -0.56
C ARG A 362 2.10 -25.07 0.89
N GLU A 363 2.50 -25.98 1.78
CA GLU A 363 2.28 -25.88 3.22
C GLU A 363 3.01 -24.66 3.80
N LEU A 364 4.28 -24.46 3.46
CA LEU A 364 5.06 -23.29 3.89
C LEU A 364 4.39 -21.96 3.51
N ARG A 365 3.87 -21.84 2.27
CA ARG A 365 3.15 -20.65 1.79
C ARG A 365 1.84 -20.41 2.54
N ALA A 366 1.23 -21.45 3.12
CA ALA A 366 -0.05 -21.35 3.84
C ALA A 366 0.13 -21.07 5.33
N GLU A 367 1.21 -21.57 5.95
CA GLU A 367 1.44 -21.50 7.40
C GLU A 367 2.18 -20.23 7.83
N GLU A 368 3.11 -19.74 7.01
CA GLU A 368 3.94 -18.59 7.38
C GLU A 368 3.23 -17.25 7.15
N PRO A 369 3.27 -16.31 8.12
CA PRO A 369 2.52 -15.06 8.04
C PRO A 369 3.10 -14.07 7.02
N ILE A 370 4.39 -14.18 6.67
CA ILE A 370 5.08 -13.29 5.73
C ILE A 370 5.73 -14.13 4.63
N SER A 371 5.39 -13.84 3.38
CA SER A 371 5.97 -14.49 2.20
C SER A 371 6.67 -13.47 1.31
N HIS A 372 7.77 -13.89 0.69
CA HIS A 372 8.46 -13.18 -0.37
C HIS A 372 7.53 -13.04 -1.57
N LEU A 373 7.41 -11.83 -2.11
CA LEU A 373 6.35 -11.53 -3.08
C LEU A 373 6.38 -12.43 -4.34
N PRO A 374 7.53 -12.68 -5.00
CA PRO A 374 7.63 -13.70 -6.05
C PRO A 374 7.17 -15.11 -5.65
N PHE A 375 7.43 -15.53 -4.41
CA PHE A 375 6.98 -16.83 -3.90
C PHE A 375 5.47 -16.83 -3.63
N GLN A 376 4.96 -15.76 -3.03
CA GLN A 376 3.53 -15.55 -2.79
C GLN A 376 2.72 -15.35 -4.08
N GLY A 377 3.34 -14.87 -5.16
CA GLY A 377 2.72 -14.72 -6.47
C GLY A 377 2.83 -15.98 -7.33
N GLY A 378 3.56 -17.00 -6.87
CA GLY A 378 3.74 -18.23 -7.63
C GLY A 378 4.74 -18.12 -8.79
N SER A 379 5.56 -17.08 -8.82
CA SER A 379 6.55 -16.80 -9.87
C SER A 379 7.84 -17.59 -9.64
N CYS A 380 7.73 -18.89 -9.33
CA CYS A 380 8.86 -19.76 -8.98
C CYS A 380 9.96 -19.73 -10.04
N SER A 381 9.54 -19.64 -11.31
CA SER A 381 10.46 -19.66 -12.43
C SER A 381 11.36 -18.42 -12.50
N ASP A 382 11.00 -17.28 -11.89
CA ASP A 382 11.86 -16.08 -11.94
C ASP A 382 13.23 -16.32 -11.29
N CYS A 383 13.24 -17.15 -10.24
CA CYS A 383 14.44 -17.53 -9.50
C CYS A 383 14.94 -18.92 -9.87
N HIS A 384 14.04 -19.87 -10.19
CA HIS A 384 14.40 -21.27 -10.44
C HIS A 384 14.31 -21.67 -11.92
N GLY A 385 15.27 -22.48 -12.39
CA GLY A 385 15.20 -23.13 -13.69
C GLY A 385 14.39 -24.42 -13.61
N ALA A 386 13.12 -24.37 -14.02
CA ALA A 386 12.15 -25.47 -13.93
C ALA A 386 12.53 -26.78 -14.64
N HIS A 387 13.55 -26.76 -15.52
CA HIS A 387 14.04 -27.94 -16.24
C HIS A 387 15.44 -28.40 -15.82
N GLY A 388 16.17 -27.60 -15.03
CA GLY A 388 17.60 -27.85 -14.82
C GLY A 388 18.41 -26.56 -14.73
N THR A 389 19.35 -26.49 -13.79
CA THR A 389 20.41 -25.46 -13.76
C THR A 389 21.73 -26.04 -13.27
N ASP A 390 22.82 -25.30 -13.48
CA ASP A 390 24.12 -25.64 -12.87
C ASP A 390 24.25 -25.16 -11.41
N GLU A 391 23.39 -24.25 -10.98
CA GLU A 391 23.39 -23.74 -9.60
C GLU A 391 22.62 -24.64 -8.64
N VAL A 392 23.04 -24.62 -7.38
CA VAL A 392 22.36 -25.34 -6.29
C VAL A 392 20.91 -24.90 -6.15
N ALA A 393 20.05 -25.80 -5.65
CA ALA A 393 18.61 -25.56 -5.49
C ALA A 393 17.91 -25.10 -6.79
N MET A 394 18.45 -25.43 -7.96
CA MET A 394 17.88 -25.12 -9.26
C MET A 394 17.82 -23.62 -9.57
N LEU A 395 18.69 -22.79 -8.99
CA LEU A 395 18.65 -21.34 -9.18
C LEU A 395 19.13 -20.93 -10.57
N ARG A 396 18.52 -19.88 -11.14
CA ARG A 396 18.92 -19.34 -12.46
C ARG A 396 20.30 -18.67 -12.45
N SER A 397 20.76 -18.24 -11.28
CA SER A 397 22.10 -17.69 -11.05
C SER A 397 22.44 -17.74 -9.56
N ALA A 398 23.73 -17.70 -9.21
CA ALA A 398 24.16 -17.64 -7.82
C ALA A 398 23.81 -16.31 -7.13
N ALA A 399 23.64 -16.34 -5.80
CA ALA A 399 23.64 -15.15 -4.96
C ALA A 399 25.05 -14.48 -4.99
N PRO A 400 25.13 -13.14 -4.89
CA PRO A 400 24.04 -12.19 -4.70
C PRO A 400 23.36 -11.76 -6.01
N ALA A 401 23.92 -12.11 -7.17
CA ALA A 401 23.46 -11.61 -8.48
C ALA A 401 21.98 -11.94 -8.74
N LEU A 402 21.51 -13.12 -8.33
CA LEU A 402 20.11 -13.51 -8.43
C LEU A 402 19.17 -12.51 -7.74
N CYS A 403 19.44 -12.23 -6.48
CA CYS A 403 18.61 -11.37 -5.63
C CYS A 403 18.66 -9.91 -6.10
N LEU A 404 19.85 -9.43 -6.44
CA LEU A 404 20.10 -8.03 -6.82
C LEU A 404 19.51 -7.64 -8.18
N ASN A 405 19.15 -8.60 -9.03
CA ASN A 405 18.42 -8.31 -10.26
C ASN A 405 17.06 -7.64 -9.99
N CYS A 406 16.42 -8.00 -8.88
CA CYS A 406 15.16 -7.42 -8.42
C CYS A 406 15.37 -6.40 -7.29
N HIS A 407 16.27 -6.70 -6.34
CA HIS A 407 16.65 -5.81 -5.24
C HIS A 407 17.65 -4.73 -5.68
N ARG A 408 17.23 -3.89 -6.63
CA ARG A 408 18.08 -2.89 -7.28
C ARG A 408 18.61 -1.82 -6.33
N ASP A 409 17.79 -1.41 -5.35
CA ASP A 409 18.22 -0.43 -4.35
C ASP A 409 19.40 -0.98 -3.54
N GLN A 410 19.32 -2.26 -3.11
CA GLN A 410 20.43 -2.94 -2.46
C GLN A 410 21.63 -3.10 -3.40
N ALA A 411 21.42 -3.32 -4.69
CA ALA A 411 22.51 -3.40 -5.66
C ALA A 411 23.30 -2.08 -5.75
N ASP A 412 22.64 -0.95 -5.57
CA ASP A 412 23.28 0.36 -5.53
C ASP A 412 24.04 0.61 -4.21
N GLU A 413 23.55 0.06 -3.09
CA GLU A 413 24.17 0.16 -1.76
C GLU A 413 25.59 -0.45 -1.71
N PHE A 414 25.94 -1.41 -2.58
CA PHE A 414 27.31 -1.93 -2.71
C PHE A 414 28.35 -0.86 -3.06
N ARG A 415 27.93 0.32 -3.55
CA ARG A 415 28.81 1.44 -3.90
C ARG A 415 29.06 2.41 -2.75
N PHE A 416 28.38 2.22 -1.61
CA PHE A 416 28.50 3.12 -0.47
C PHE A 416 29.86 3.00 0.22
N ALA A 417 30.20 4.02 1.01
CA ALA A 417 31.52 4.14 1.64
C ALA A 417 31.77 3.03 2.67
N GLU A 418 30.73 2.64 3.41
CA GLU A 418 30.78 1.58 4.41
C GLU A 418 29.81 0.47 4.00
N VAL A 419 30.32 -0.72 3.71
CA VAL A 419 29.50 -1.90 3.36
C VAL A 419 29.70 -2.95 4.44
N HIS A 420 28.59 -3.47 4.99
CA HIS A 420 28.59 -4.50 6.00
C HIS A 420 29.16 -5.80 5.41
N PRO A 421 30.15 -6.47 6.05
CA PRO A 421 30.87 -7.58 5.42
C PRO A 421 29.98 -8.74 4.93
N PRO A 422 29.00 -9.27 5.70
CA PRO A 422 28.11 -10.33 5.21
C PRO A 422 27.33 -9.94 3.94
N PHE A 423 26.96 -8.66 3.82
CA PHE A 423 26.31 -8.14 2.63
C PHE A 423 27.29 -7.98 1.47
N ALA A 424 28.50 -7.49 1.73
CA ALA A 424 29.56 -7.36 0.73
C ALA A 424 29.96 -8.73 0.13
N ASP A 425 29.94 -9.78 0.95
CA ASP A 425 30.24 -11.16 0.57
C ASP A 425 29.07 -11.83 -0.19
N GLY A 426 27.87 -11.24 -0.15
CA GLY A 426 26.68 -11.72 -0.84
C GLY A 426 25.91 -12.81 -0.08
N ASP A 427 26.20 -12.99 1.21
CA ASP A 427 25.64 -14.03 2.09
C ASP A 427 24.25 -13.64 2.62
N CYS A 428 23.34 -13.32 1.70
CA CYS A 428 22.01 -12.79 2.00
C CYS A 428 21.20 -13.73 2.91
N GLU A 429 21.35 -15.04 2.70
CA GLU A 429 20.59 -16.09 3.42
C GLU A 429 21.02 -16.27 4.88
N THR A 430 22.12 -15.66 5.31
CA THR A 430 22.51 -15.63 6.73
C THR A 430 21.52 -14.83 7.56
N CYS A 431 20.94 -13.79 6.96
CA CYS A 431 20.03 -12.87 7.63
C CYS A 431 18.61 -12.97 7.09
N HIS A 432 18.42 -13.42 5.85
CA HIS A 432 17.12 -13.47 5.17
C HIS A 432 16.70 -14.88 4.77
N VAL A 433 15.40 -15.14 4.78
CA VAL A 433 14.78 -16.32 4.19
C VAL A 433 14.19 -15.96 2.83
N ALA A 434 14.54 -16.70 1.78
CA ALA A 434 14.18 -16.34 0.40
C ALA A 434 12.71 -16.56 0.02
N HIS A 435 11.96 -17.36 0.81
CA HIS A 435 10.59 -17.77 0.48
C HIS A 435 9.54 -17.22 1.44
N ALA A 436 9.52 -17.67 2.69
CA ALA A 436 8.54 -17.25 3.68
C ALA A 436 9.10 -17.46 5.10
N GLY A 437 8.57 -16.72 6.07
CA GLY A 437 8.93 -16.82 7.47
C GLY A 437 8.10 -15.92 8.37
N GLU A 438 8.40 -15.94 9.66
CA GLU A 438 7.63 -15.23 10.68
C GLU A 438 7.96 -13.73 10.76
N GLN A 439 9.20 -13.36 10.41
CA GLN A 439 9.73 -12.01 10.64
C GLN A 439 9.50 -11.08 9.46
N ARG A 440 9.27 -9.79 9.76
CA ARG A 440 9.16 -8.74 8.73
C ARG A 440 10.49 -8.63 7.97
N ALA A 441 10.41 -8.31 6.68
CA ALA A 441 11.54 -8.36 5.75
C ALA A 441 12.21 -9.75 5.63
N LEU A 442 11.48 -10.80 6.02
CA LEU A 442 11.91 -12.20 5.95
C LEU A 442 13.24 -12.44 6.66
N LEU A 443 13.42 -11.84 7.83
CA LEU A 443 14.61 -12.09 8.62
C LEU A 443 14.56 -13.52 9.20
N THR A 444 15.72 -14.13 9.38
CA THR A 444 15.84 -15.45 10.03
C THR A 444 15.43 -15.39 11.51
N GLU A 445 15.66 -14.25 12.18
CA GLU A 445 15.29 -13.99 13.58
C GLU A 445 14.88 -12.52 13.81
N SER A 446 14.56 -12.15 15.05
CA SER A 446 14.31 -10.76 15.42
C SER A 446 15.58 -9.91 15.22
N VAL A 447 15.45 -8.62 14.89
CA VAL A 447 16.61 -7.75 14.58
C VAL A 447 17.64 -7.74 15.72
N GLY A 448 17.18 -7.69 16.98
CA GLY A 448 18.06 -7.67 18.15
C GLY A 448 18.84 -8.98 18.33
N ASP A 449 18.13 -10.11 18.24
CA ASP A 449 18.71 -11.44 18.41
C ASP A 449 19.68 -11.76 17.26
N LEU A 450 19.25 -11.53 16.01
CA LEU A 450 20.05 -11.73 14.79
C LEU A 450 21.38 -10.97 14.84
N CYS A 451 21.34 -9.69 15.26
CA CYS A 451 22.57 -8.90 15.37
C CYS A 451 23.46 -9.42 16.50
N ALA A 452 22.89 -9.88 17.62
CA ALA A 452 23.63 -10.37 18.78
C ALA A 452 24.35 -11.70 18.52
N GLU A 453 23.95 -12.47 17.51
CA GLU A 453 24.66 -13.69 17.10
C GLU A 453 26.10 -13.40 16.64
N CYS A 454 26.32 -12.23 16.04
CA CYS A 454 27.61 -11.82 15.49
C CYS A 454 28.25 -10.63 16.23
N HIS A 455 27.45 -9.71 16.77
CA HIS A 455 27.92 -8.50 17.43
C HIS A 455 27.79 -8.61 18.95
N ASP A 456 28.88 -8.31 19.67
CA ASP A 456 28.88 -8.26 21.13
C ASP A 456 28.14 -7.01 21.64
N VAL A 457 26.82 -7.15 21.79
CA VAL A 457 25.88 -6.08 22.22
C VAL A 457 25.61 -6.09 23.73
N ALA A 458 26.15 -7.06 24.46
CA ALA A 458 25.82 -7.31 25.86
C ALA A 458 27.02 -7.08 26.79
N ASP A 459 27.14 -5.87 27.35
CA ASP A 459 27.83 -5.75 28.64
C ASP A 459 26.86 -6.24 29.73
N ALA A 460 27.06 -7.49 30.17
CA ALA A 460 26.26 -8.16 31.19
C ALA A 460 26.30 -7.47 32.58
N THR A 461 26.98 -6.33 32.71
CA THR A 461 27.08 -5.54 33.94
C THR A 461 26.07 -4.36 34.02
N VAL A 462 25.27 -4.11 32.98
CA VAL A 462 24.35 -2.94 32.91
C VAL A 462 22.88 -3.38 32.91
N THR A 463 22.03 -2.64 33.63
CA THR A 463 20.58 -2.91 33.70
C THR A 463 19.81 -2.33 32.50
N PRO A 464 18.73 -2.98 32.01
CA PRO A 464 17.92 -2.48 30.88
C PRO A 464 17.38 -1.06 31.07
N ALA A 465 17.13 -0.64 32.31
CA ALA A 465 16.62 0.70 32.65
C ALA A 465 17.62 1.84 32.33
N SER A 466 18.90 1.52 32.11
CA SER A 466 19.94 2.48 31.77
C SER A 466 20.12 2.67 30.26
N TRP A 467 19.58 1.77 29.45
CA TRP A 467 19.78 1.77 27.99
C TRP A 467 18.95 2.87 27.31
N HIS A 468 19.40 3.28 26.13
CA HIS A 468 18.59 4.10 25.25
C HIS A 468 17.44 3.23 24.72
N GLU A 469 16.20 3.67 24.89
CA GLU A 469 15.00 2.84 24.71
C GLU A 469 14.95 2.06 23.36
N PRO A 470 15.20 2.66 22.18
CA PRO A 470 15.40 1.92 20.92
C PRO A 470 16.42 0.78 20.97
N PHE A 471 17.56 1.00 21.64
CA PHE A 471 18.58 -0.03 21.81
C PHE A 471 18.07 -1.16 22.72
N ALA A 472 17.39 -0.81 23.82
CA ALA A 472 16.83 -1.79 24.75
C ALA A 472 15.79 -2.71 24.12
N ARG A 473 15.08 -2.22 23.10
CA ARG A 473 14.09 -2.98 22.32
C ARG A 473 14.69 -3.72 21.12
N GLY A 474 16.01 -3.69 20.94
CA GLY A 474 16.68 -4.35 19.82
C GLY A 474 16.42 -3.70 18.46
N GLU A 475 16.04 -2.42 18.42
CA GLU A 475 15.72 -1.68 17.20
C GLU A 475 16.98 -1.11 16.52
N CYS A 476 18.00 -1.95 16.33
CA CYS A 476 19.30 -1.56 15.78
C CYS A 476 19.17 -0.84 14.44
N THR A 477 18.25 -1.33 13.60
CA THR A 477 18.02 -0.82 12.25
C THR A 477 17.31 0.53 12.21
N SER A 478 16.84 1.08 13.33
CA SER A 478 16.34 2.46 13.40
C SER A 478 17.46 3.47 13.19
N CYS A 479 18.67 3.14 13.67
CA CYS A 479 19.82 4.02 13.64
C CYS A 479 20.92 3.52 12.69
N HIS A 480 21.06 2.21 12.54
CA HIS A 480 22.03 1.57 11.66
C HIS A 480 21.38 1.03 10.39
N SER A 481 22.15 1.02 9.30
CA SER A 481 21.84 0.30 8.08
C SER A 481 22.54 -1.06 8.13
N PRO A 482 21.82 -2.19 8.10
CA PRO A 482 22.42 -3.52 8.23
C PRO A 482 23.19 -3.97 6.98
N HIS A 483 23.05 -3.26 5.85
CA HIS A 483 23.72 -3.56 4.59
C HIS A 483 24.89 -2.62 4.32
N ALA A 484 24.62 -1.32 4.26
CA ALA A 484 25.62 -0.33 3.88
C ALA A 484 25.18 1.09 4.23
N SER A 485 26.15 1.98 4.40
CA SER A 485 25.94 3.38 4.75
C SER A 485 26.85 4.31 3.95
N GLU A 486 26.29 5.45 3.55
CA GLU A 486 27.03 6.57 2.96
C GLU A 486 27.89 7.33 3.98
N VAL A 487 27.68 7.10 5.29
CA VAL A 487 28.35 7.81 6.37
C VAL A 487 29.73 7.19 6.65
N GLU A 488 30.76 7.77 6.06
CA GLU A 488 32.16 7.38 6.29
C GLU A 488 32.54 7.40 7.78
N GLY A 489 33.08 6.29 8.29
CA GLY A 489 33.45 6.17 9.72
C GLY A 489 32.28 6.16 10.71
N GLY A 490 31.03 6.17 10.22
CA GLY A 490 29.81 6.20 11.02
C GLY A 490 29.36 4.84 11.56
N LYS A 491 30.15 3.78 11.37
CA LYS A 491 29.81 2.39 11.78
C LYS A 491 28.41 1.99 11.29
N LEU A 492 28.17 2.16 9.99
CA LEU A 492 26.90 1.88 9.34
C LEU A 492 25.70 2.70 9.84
N ALA A 493 25.90 3.86 10.48
CA ALA A 493 24.80 4.76 10.82
C ALA A 493 24.02 5.21 9.58
N ARG A 494 22.69 5.28 9.64
CA ARG A 494 21.85 5.70 8.51
C ARG A 494 22.05 7.16 8.09
N LYS A 495 22.43 8.01 9.05
CA LYS A 495 22.66 9.45 8.86
C LYS A 495 23.85 9.91 9.70
N ALA A 496 24.47 11.00 9.28
CA ALA A 496 25.63 11.56 9.96
C ALA A 496 25.22 12.47 11.12
N GLY A 497 25.92 12.34 12.26
CA GLY A 497 25.84 13.30 13.36
C GLY A 497 24.42 13.51 13.90
N ALA A 498 24.06 14.77 14.16
CA ALA A 498 22.79 15.12 14.78
C ALA A 498 21.56 14.87 13.90
N ASP A 499 21.72 14.79 12.57
CA ASP A 499 20.59 14.49 11.66
C ASP A 499 19.98 13.12 11.93
N LEU A 500 20.78 12.16 12.41
CA LEU A 500 20.28 10.86 12.87
C LEU A 500 19.42 11.01 14.12
N CYS A 501 19.86 11.82 15.08
CA CYS A 501 19.19 11.98 16.36
C CYS A 501 17.88 12.76 16.21
N PHE A 502 17.85 13.78 15.34
CA PHE A 502 16.68 14.65 15.16
C PHE A 502 15.51 13.99 14.43
N GLU A 503 15.68 12.82 13.83
CA GLU A 503 14.54 12.04 13.32
C GLU A 503 13.55 11.68 14.43
N CYS A 504 14.06 11.42 15.64
CA CYS A 504 13.25 11.14 16.82
C CYS A 504 13.21 12.33 17.80
N HIS A 505 14.30 13.10 17.89
CA HIS A 505 14.41 14.26 18.78
C HIS A 505 14.17 15.60 18.08
N GLY A 506 13.27 15.65 17.10
CA GLY A 506 13.03 16.84 16.27
C GLY A 506 12.59 18.09 17.05
N ASP A 507 11.99 17.93 18.24
CA ASP A 507 11.66 19.05 19.12
C ASP A 507 12.91 19.78 19.64
N LEU A 508 14.02 19.05 19.83
CA LEU A 508 15.29 19.66 20.24
C LEU A 508 15.88 20.53 19.13
N GLN A 509 15.68 20.16 17.86
CA GLN A 509 16.17 20.94 16.72
C GLN A 509 15.60 22.36 16.75
N LYS A 510 14.28 22.49 16.96
CA LYS A 510 13.60 23.80 17.07
C LYS A 510 14.10 24.60 18.27
N ILE A 511 14.34 23.96 19.41
CA ILE A 511 14.87 24.61 20.61
C ILE A 511 16.27 25.17 20.35
N PHE A 512 17.12 24.42 19.65
CA PHE A 512 18.50 24.82 19.39
C PHE A 512 18.64 25.97 18.39
N GLU A 513 17.69 26.16 17.47
CA GLU A 513 17.67 27.30 16.55
C GLU A 513 17.53 28.66 17.26
N GLU A 514 16.95 28.69 18.46
CA GLU A 514 16.69 29.93 19.22
C GLU A 514 17.79 30.26 20.26
N LEU A 515 18.81 29.40 20.40
CA LEU A 515 19.81 29.49 21.45
C LEU A 515 21.22 29.80 20.91
N GLN A 516 22.06 30.40 21.75
CA GLN A 516 23.50 30.41 21.54
C GLN A 516 24.06 29.06 21.99
N LEU A 517 24.40 28.23 21.02
CA LEU A 517 24.78 26.83 21.24
C LEU A 517 26.24 26.69 21.68
N HIS A 518 26.48 25.69 22.52
CA HIS A 518 27.84 25.21 22.81
C HIS A 518 28.44 24.53 21.56
N THR A 519 29.73 24.73 21.30
CA THR A 519 30.36 24.35 20.01
C THR A 519 30.10 22.90 19.58
N PRO A 520 30.32 21.85 20.41
CA PRO A 520 29.91 20.48 20.12
C PRO A 520 28.46 20.31 19.63
N VAL A 521 27.51 21.05 20.22
CA VAL A 521 26.09 20.98 19.84
C VAL A 521 25.83 21.74 18.54
N ALA A 522 26.45 22.92 18.37
CA ALA A 522 26.39 23.70 17.13
C ALA A 522 26.92 22.93 15.91
N GLU A 523 27.91 22.06 16.13
CA GLU A 523 28.49 21.19 15.09
C GLU A 523 27.75 19.84 14.94
N GLY A 524 26.66 19.63 15.69
CA GLY A 524 25.88 18.39 15.62
C GLY A 524 26.61 17.14 16.15
N ARG A 525 27.62 17.33 17.02
CA ARG A 525 28.46 16.26 17.56
C ARG A 525 27.96 15.76 18.92
N CYS A 526 26.68 15.39 18.98
CA CYS A 526 26.01 14.97 20.23
C CYS A 526 26.72 13.81 20.93
N ALA A 527 27.22 12.83 20.16
CA ALA A 527 27.89 11.64 20.66
C ALA A 527 29.29 11.89 21.27
N VAL A 528 29.82 13.12 21.19
CA VAL A 528 31.05 13.50 21.91
C VAL A 528 30.81 13.65 23.42
N CYS A 529 29.57 13.93 23.80
CA CYS A 529 29.18 14.09 25.19
C CYS A 529 28.15 13.05 25.64
N HIS A 530 27.24 12.61 24.77
CA HIS A 530 26.21 11.61 25.09
C HIS A 530 26.56 10.22 24.56
N ASP A 531 26.14 9.19 25.30
CA ASP A 531 26.16 7.81 24.81
C ASP A 531 24.84 7.52 24.06
N ALA A 532 24.93 7.13 22.80
CA ALA A 532 23.75 6.85 21.97
C ALA A 532 23.04 5.53 22.34
N HIS A 533 23.72 4.63 23.07
CA HIS A 533 23.16 3.35 23.51
C HIS A 533 22.74 3.36 24.97
N ARG A 534 23.18 4.34 25.78
CA ARG A 534 22.90 4.42 27.21
C ARG A 534 22.44 5.83 27.62
N THR A 535 21.25 5.93 28.21
CA THR A 535 20.67 7.21 28.63
C THR A 535 21.07 7.65 30.04
N ARG A 536 21.28 6.71 30.97
CA ARG A 536 21.55 7.03 32.39
C ARG A 536 22.62 6.14 33.02
N ASP A 537 23.39 6.70 33.95
CA ASP A 537 24.25 5.95 34.87
C ASP A 537 23.42 5.27 35.98
N ASP A 538 24.02 4.36 36.75
CA ASP A 538 23.32 3.57 37.78
C ASP A 538 22.71 4.43 38.91
N ASP A 539 23.18 5.67 39.06
CA ASP A 539 22.67 6.67 40.00
C ASP A 539 21.55 7.56 39.41
N GLY A 540 21.12 7.26 38.18
CA GLY A 540 20.06 7.98 37.46
C GLY A 540 20.52 9.28 36.78
N SER A 541 21.79 9.67 36.89
CA SER A 541 22.33 10.82 36.16
C SER A 541 22.43 10.55 34.65
N ILE A 542 22.40 11.60 33.82
CA ILE A 542 22.55 11.44 32.37
C ILE A 542 23.95 10.93 32.09
N ARG A 543 24.06 9.80 31.37
CA ARG A 543 25.34 9.20 31.01
C ARG A 543 26.11 10.12 30.06
N LEU A 544 27.19 10.72 30.55
CA LEU A 544 28.11 11.48 29.71
C LEU A 544 29.37 10.66 29.39
N VAL A 545 29.76 10.61 28.11
CA VAL A 545 30.99 9.93 27.68
C VAL A 545 32.25 10.77 27.95
N ALA A 546 32.09 12.07 28.22
CA ALA A 546 33.18 13.00 28.54
C ALA A 546 32.76 13.99 29.64
N THR A 547 33.68 14.33 30.55
CA THR A 547 33.46 15.34 31.59
C THR A 547 33.73 16.75 31.06
N CYS A 548 33.12 17.78 31.67
CA CYS A 548 33.37 19.18 31.28
C CYS A 548 34.86 19.55 31.34
N THR A 549 35.58 19.03 32.35
CA THR A 549 37.01 19.32 32.58
C THR A 549 37.96 18.62 31.61
N SER A 550 37.47 17.63 30.85
CA SER A 550 38.26 17.05 29.75
C SER A 550 38.50 18.06 28.61
N CYS A 551 37.66 19.10 28.51
CA CYS A 551 37.75 20.14 27.50
C CYS A 551 38.00 21.54 28.10
N HIS A 552 37.54 21.81 29.33
CA HIS A 552 37.66 23.12 30.00
C HIS A 552 38.56 23.03 31.22
N ASP A 553 39.67 23.78 31.22
CA ASP A 553 40.57 23.85 32.37
C ASP A 553 40.02 24.81 33.45
N PRO A 554 39.64 24.32 34.65
CA PRO A 554 39.07 25.15 35.71
C PRO A 554 40.08 26.13 36.33
N GLU A 555 41.39 25.90 36.15
CA GLU A 555 42.44 26.77 36.66
C GLU A 555 42.85 27.87 35.65
N ALA A 556 42.29 27.84 34.44
CA ALA A 556 42.60 28.84 33.41
C ALA A 556 42.19 30.26 33.86
N ASP A 557 43.11 31.22 33.71
CA ASP A 557 42.88 32.63 34.08
C ASP A 557 41.61 33.22 33.47
N ALA A 558 41.29 32.85 32.23
CA ALA A 558 40.08 33.29 31.54
C ALA A 558 38.80 32.86 32.26
N LEU A 559 38.75 31.60 32.74
CA LEU A 559 37.60 31.08 33.46
C LEU A 559 37.50 31.68 34.86
N ARG A 560 38.65 31.83 35.55
CA ARG A 560 38.73 32.39 36.90
C ARG A 560 38.30 33.86 36.93
N VAL A 561 38.73 34.66 35.96
CA VAL A 561 38.30 36.06 35.79
C VAL A 561 36.81 36.15 35.43
N ALA A 562 36.31 35.27 34.55
CA ALA A 562 34.90 35.25 34.16
C ALA A 562 33.95 34.95 35.32
N HIS A 563 34.41 34.25 36.36
CA HIS A 563 33.64 33.92 37.56
C HIS A 563 33.98 34.81 38.77
N GLY A 564 34.53 36.01 38.53
CA GLY A 564 34.79 36.99 39.59
C GLY A 564 35.84 36.53 40.61
N GLU A 565 36.83 35.74 40.16
CA GLU A 565 37.94 35.20 40.96
C GLU A 565 37.52 34.18 42.05
N HIS A 566 36.24 33.75 42.06
CA HIS A 566 35.75 32.70 42.94
C HIS A 566 36.28 31.32 42.52
N VAL A 567 36.52 30.46 43.51
CA VAL A 567 36.85 29.05 43.28
C VAL A 567 35.54 28.29 43.07
N ILE A 568 35.24 27.92 41.83
CA ILE A 568 34.09 27.07 41.50
C ILE A 568 34.55 25.60 41.47
N GLY A 569 33.80 24.73 42.14
CA GLY A 569 34.07 23.29 42.11
C GLY A 569 33.87 22.73 40.70
N ALA A 570 34.80 21.90 40.23
CA ALA A 570 34.81 21.32 38.88
C ALA A 570 33.54 20.53 38.51
N GLU A 571 32.75 20.11 39.49
CA GLU A 571 31.56 19.27 39.30
C GLU A 571 30.24 20.07 39.28
N ALA A 572 30.29 21.36 39.64
CA ALA A 572 29.09 22.19 39.78
C ALA A 572 28.74 22.98 38.52
N CYS A 573 29.45 22.82 37.40
CA CYS A 573 29.25 23.64 36.20
C CYS A 573 27.79 23.61 35.69
N LEU A 574 27.15 22.43 35.75
CA LEU A 574 25.79 22.22 35.24
C LEU A 574 24.70 22.82 36.14
N SER A 575 25.01 23.22 37.37
CA SER A 575 24.01 23.88 38.22
C SER A 575 23.68 25.29 37.73
N CYS A 576 24.65 25.96 37.09
CA CYS A 576 24.48 27.33 36.58
C CYS A 576 24.47 27.38 35.04
N HIS A 577 25.18 26.48 34.37
CA HIS A 577 25.29 26.47 32.92
C HIS A 577 24.41 25.39 32.28
N ASP A 578 23.83 25.74 31.14
CA ASP A 578 23.27 24.79 30.21
C ASP A 578 24.34 24.43 29.17
N PRO A 579 24.84 23.19 29.15
CA PRO A 579 25.92 22.79 28.25
C PRO A 579 25.46 22.65 26.80
N HIS A 580 24.15 22.67 26.53
CA HIS A 580 23.63 22.63 25.17
C HIS A 580 23.59 24.02 24.55
N GLY A 581 23.17 25.01 25.33
CA GLY A 581 23.16 26.41 24.91
C GLY A 581 22.25 27.27 25.77
N GLY A 582 22.36 28.59 25.62
CA GLY A 582 21.54 29.54 26.37
C GLY A 582 21.24 30.80 25.60
N LYS A 583 20.34 31.64 26.13
CA LYS A 583 20.02 32.95 25.54
C LYS A 583 21.16 33.97 25.71
N SER A 584 22.08 33.71 26.63
CA SER A 584 23.24 34.55 26.91
C SER A 584 24.53 33.94 26.33
N LYS A 585 25.51 34.78 26.01
CA LYS A 585 26.84 34.34 25.52
C LYS A 585 27.60 33.48 26.54
N SER A 586 27.23 33.55 27.82
CA SER A 586 27.84 32.79 28.91
C SER A 586 27.13 31.46 29.16
N MET A 587 26.10 31.10 28.38
CA MET A 587 25.33 29.84 28.49
C MET A 587 24.81 29.58 29.91
N ILE A 588 24.48 30.65 30.64
CA ILE A 588 23.81 30.57 31.92
C ILE A 588 22.38 30.07 31.66
N ARG A 589 21.88 29.19 32.53
CA ARG A 589 20.52 28.68 32.47
C ARG A 589 19.48 29.82 32.33
N PRO A 590 18.36 29.59 31.64
CA PRO A 590 17.49 30.65 31.12
C PRO A 590 16.82 31.53 32.19
N PHE A 591 16.62 31.03 33.41
CA PHE A 591 16.02 31.79 34.50
C PHE A 591 17.10 32.12 35.52
N ALA A 592 17.53 33.38 35.59
CA ALA A 592 18.50 33.85 36.57
C ALA A 592 17.83 34.83 37.55
N HIS A 593 18.23 34.76 38.81
CA HIS A 593 17.81 35.74 39.81
C HIS A 593 18.40 37.11 39.44
N GLU A 594 17.63 38.19 39.56
CA GLU A 594 18.03 39.54 39.09
C GLU A 594 19.38 39.98 39.69
N ALA A 595 19.55 39.86 41.00
CA ALA A 595 20.83 40.16 41.66
C ALA A 595 22.03 39.34 41.14
N PHE A 596 21.80 38.10 40.70
CA PHE A 596 22.84 37.26 40.09
C PHE A 596 23.12 37.68 38.64
N ALA A 597 22.07 38.00 37.88
CA ALA A 597 22.18 38.50 36.50
C ALA A 597 22.92 39.86 36.44
N ASP A 598 22.73 40.71 37.45
CA ASP A 598 23.37 42.02 37.58
C ASP A 598 24.77 41.97 38.21
N ALA A 599 25.25 40.77 38.58
CA ALA A 599 26.53 40.53 39.25
C ALA A 599 26.68 41.27 40.60
N SER A 600 25.58 41.49 41.31
CA SER A 600 25.54 42.08 42.65
C SER A 600 25.84 41.04 43.74
N CYS A 601 26.95 40.30 43.58
CA CYS A 601 27.27 39.16 44.43
C CYS A 601 27.43 39.53 45.91
N SER A 602 27.91 40.75 46.20
CA SER A 602 28.18 41.26 47.54
C SER A 602 26.93 41.50 48.39
N ASP A 603 25.75 41.53 47.75
CA ASP A 603 24.48 41.72 48.46
C ASP A 603 24.10 40.46 49.25
N CYS A 604 24.61 39.30 48.82
CA CYS A 604 24.30 38.00 49.42
C CYS A 604 25.55 37.27 49.95
N HIS A 605 26.71 37.51 49.34
CA HIS A 605 27.96 36.86 49.68
C HIS A 605 28.96 37.85 50.25
N GLU A 606 29.85 37.38 51.11
CA GLU A 606 31.04 38.16 51.48
C GLU A 606 31.94 38.39 50.24
N ASP A 607 32.62 39.53 50.18
CA ASP A 607 33.49 39.88 49.05
C ASP A 607 34.50 38.76 48.69
N PRO A 608 34.70 38.47 47.39
CA PRO A 608 35.64 37.45 46.93
C PRO A 608 37.07 37.75 47.37
N ALA A 609 37.76 36.69 47.83
CA ALA A 609 39.19 36.71 48.09
C ALA A 609 39.84 35.47 47.44
N PRO A 610 41.03 35.60 46.80
CA PRO A 610 41.70 34.47 46.16
C PRO A 610 41.88 33.28 47.12
N GLY A 611 41.37 32.10 46.73
CA GLY A 611 41.49 30.86 47.50
C GLY A 611 40.56 30.74 48.71
N ARG A 612 39.56 31.62 48.86
CA ARG A 612 38.55 31.54 49.93
C ARG A 612 37.24 30.94 49.40
N PRO A 613 36.63 29.95 50.10
CA PRO A 613 35.31 29.45 49.74
C PRO A 613 34.25 30.53 49.94
N ILE A 614 33.21 30.49 49.09
CA ILE A 614 32.08 31.42 49.10
C ILE A 614 31.32 31.29 50.44
N ARG A 615 30.94 32.43 51.04
CA ARG A 615 30.18 32.50 52.30
C ARG A 615 29.06 33.52 52.18
N LEU A 616 27.90 33.18 52.74
CA LEU A 616 26.77 34.09 52.86
C LEU A 616 27.00 35.10 53.98
N THR A 617 26.45 36.30 53.81
CA THR A 617 26.48 37.37 54.81
C THR A 617 25.59 37.06 56.01
N GLU A 618 24.45 36.40 55.79
CA GLU A 618 23.48 35.95 56.80
C GLU A 618 22.98 34.51 56.54
N SER A 619 21.98 34.05 57.31
CA SER A 619 21.31 32.77 57.05
C SER A 619 20.45 32.85 55.78
N VAL A 620 20.20 31.73 55.11
CA VAL A 620 19.40 31.69 53.87
C VAL A 620 18.01 32.33 54.04
N PRO A 621 17.20 31.98 55.07
CA PRO A 621 15.92 32.64 55.29
C PRO A 621 16.06 34.15 55.54
N ASP A 622 16.97 34.55 56.43
CA ASP A 622 17.10 35.96 56.81
C ASP A 622 17.48 36.83 55.59
N LEU A 623 18.42 36.34 54.78
CA LEU A 623 18.88 37.02 53.57
C LEU A 623 17.80 37.14 52.50
N CYS A 624 17.04 36.07 52.24
CA CYS A 624 15.94 36.12 51.29
C CYS A 624 14.85 37.11 51.75
N LEU A 625 14.58 37.17 53.05
CA LEU A 625 13.54 38.01 53.64
C LEU A 625 13.89 39.50 53.74
N GLU A 626 15.13 39.89 53.45
CA GLU A 626 15.49 41.30 53.29
C GLU A 626 14.82 41.93 52.06
N CYS A 627 14.56 41.12 51.04
CA CYS A 627 13.98 41.55 49.76
C CYS A 627 12.62 40.90 49.46
N HIS A 628 12.36 39.69 49.95
CA HIS A 628 11.11 38.98 49.77
C HIS A 628 10.23 39.04 51.02
N ASP A 629 8.94 39.29 50.85
CA ASP A 629 8.00 39.21 51.96
C ASP A 629 7.96 37.80 52.55
N ALA A 630 7.89 37.69 53.88
CA ALA A 630 7.75 36.41 54.54
C ALA A 630 6.51 35.67 54.00
N PRO A 631 6.67 34.39 53.58
CA PRO A 631 5.53 33.60 53.12
C PRO A 631 4.54 33.51 54.27
N THR A 632 3.44 34.25 54.16
CA THR A 632 2.29 34.16 55.05
C THR A 632 1.20 33.41 54.29
N PRO A 633 0.33 32.66 54.98
CA PRO A 633 -0.83 32.07 54.34
C PRO A 633 -1.58 33.16 53.57
N SER A 634 -1.81 32.93 52.27
CA SER A 634 -2.36 33.94 51.35
C SER A 634 -3.73 34.46 51.80
N THR A 635 -4.44 33.70 52.64
CA THR A 635 -5.63 34.12 53.38
C THR A 635 -5.69 33.47 54.76
N PRO A 636 -6.40 34.08 55.75
CA PRO A 636 -6.61 33.48 57.07
C PRO A 636 -7.26 32.09 56.98
N GLY A 637 -6.60 31.07 57.54
CA GLY A 637 -7.09 29.69 57.56
C GLY A 637 -6.39 28.71 56.59
N ARG A 638 -5.46 29.19 55.75
CA ARG A 638 -4.57 28.34 54.94
C ARG A 638 -3.34 27.91 55.75
N GLU A 639 -2.79 26.74 55.42
CA GLU A 639 -1.57 26.19 56.02
C GLU A 639 -0.38 26.37 55.07
N LEU A 640 0.80 26.65 55.61
CA LEU A 640 2.04 26.73 54.84
C LEU A 640 2.60 25.32 54.60
N HIS A 641 3.24 25.13 53.45
CA HIS A 641 3.99 23.92 53.15
C HIS A 641 5.14 23.77 54.16
N PRO A 642 5.32 22.62 54.85
CA PRO A 642 6.24 22.55 55.99
C PRO A 642 7.70 22.96 55.73
N PRO A 643 8.35 22.59 54.60
CA PRO A 643 9.64 23.17 54.18
C PRO A 643 9.66 24.71 54.06
N VAL A 644 8.55 25.32 53.62
CA VAL A 644 8.42 26.78 53.52
C VAL A 644 8.31 27.40 54.91
N GLU A 645 7.55 26.78 55.82
CA GLU A 645 7.46 27.21 57.23
C GLU A 645 8.82 27.10 57.94
N ALA A 646 9.63 26.07 57.60
CA ALA A 646 10.96 25.86 58.12
C ALA A 646 12.03 26.81 57.55
N GLY A 647 11.70 27.61 56.51
CA GLY A 647 12.64 28.51 55.83
C GLY A 647 13.61 27.79 54.89
N GLU A 648 13.30 26.59 54.44
CA GLU A 648 14.14 25.76 53.57
C GLU A 648 14.01 26.16 52.09
N CYS A 649 14.13 27.47 51.80
CA CYS A 649 13.84 28.04 50.49
C CYS A 649 14.69 27.42 49.36
N THR A 650 15.94 27.06 49.66
CA THR A 650 16.89 26.53 48.67
C THR A 650 16.71 25.04 48.33
N GLU A 651 15.86 24.33 49.07
CA GLU A 651 15.50 22.94 48.71
C GLU A 651 14.64 22.90 47.45
N CYS A 652 13.85 23.97 47.23
CA CYS A 652 12.96 24.10 46.09
C CYS A 652 13.38 25.21 45.10
N HIS A 653 14.14 26.21 45.53
CA HIS A 653 14.60 27.29 44.66
C HIS A 653 16.13 27.30 44.49
N ALA A 654 16.60 27.51 43.26
CA ALA A 654 17.98 27.76 42.88
C ALA A 654 18.19 29.29 42.74
N PRO A 655 18.67 29.99 43.79
CA PRO A 655 18.67 31.46 43.88
C PRO A 655 19.66 32.16 42.93
N HIS A 656 20.44 31.42 42.12
CA HIS A 656 21.35 32.00 41.14
C HIS A 656 20.79 31.90 39.75
N ALA A 657 20.72 30.67 39.22
CA ALA A 657 20.17 30.38 37.91
C ALA A 657 19.53 28.99 37.90
N SER A 658 18.52 28.84 37.05
CA SER A 658 17.80 27.59 36.87
C SER A 658 17.23 27.41 35.46
N SER A 659 16.92 26.17 35.12
CA SER A 659 16.26 25.75 33.88
C SER A 659 14.74 25.80 33.95
N ALA A 660 14.13 25.93 35.13
CA ALA A 660 12.68 26.06 35.25
C ALA A 660 12.28 27.44 35.79
N GLU A 661 11.08 27.86 35.40
CA GLU A 661 10.47 29.12 35.82
C GLU A 661 10.42 29.24 37.35
N ASN A 662 10.36 30.47 37.86
CA ASN A 662 10.40 30.77 39.29
C ASN A 662 11.65 30.23 40.01
N LEU A 663 12.76 30.08 39.28
CA LEU A 663 14.05 29.61 39.80
C LEU A 663 13.98 28.22 40.43
N LEU A 664 13.12 27.32 39.95
CA LEU A 664 13.06 25.95 40.47
C LEU A 664 14.18 25.10 39.86
N PRO A 665 14.97 24.30 40.59
CA PRO A 665 16.11 23.54 40.06
C PRO A 665 15.70 22.41 39.10
N ALA A 666 14.41 22.08 39.06
CA ALA A 666 13.81 21.13 38.13
C ALA A 666 12.35 21.53 37.83
N ARG A 667 11.75 20.89 36.84
CA ARG A 667 10.30 20.91 36.61
C ARG A 667 9.55 20.47 37.88
N THR A 668 8.35 21.01 38.09
CA THR A 668 7.64 20.88 39.37
C THR A 668 7.33 19.43 39.74
N ASP A 669 6.93 18.59 38.79
CA ASP A 669 6.70 17.15 38.98
C ASP A 669 7.95 16.42 39.51
N VAL A 670 9.10 16.64 38.87
CA VAL A 670 10.38 16.05 39.29
C VAL A 670 10.85 16.63 40.63
N LEU A 671 10.59 17.91 40.88
CA LEU A 671 10.96 18.57 42.12
C LEU A 671 10.18 18.01 43.30
N CYS A 672 8.85 17.93 43.17
CA CYS A 672 7.97 17.41 44.23
C CYS A 672 8.27 15.93 44.51
N ALA A 673 8.54 15.12 43.49
CA ALA A 673 8.86 13.70 43.64
C ALA A 673 10.12 13.41 44.47
N ARG A 674 11.04 14.38 44.62
CA ARG A 674 12.25 14.20 45.46
C ARG A 674 11.94 14.06 46.95
N CYS A 675 10.81 14.61 47.40
CA CYS A 675 10.38 14.57 48.78
C CYS A 675 9.04 13.81 48.95
N HIS A 676 8.23 13.76 47.89
CA HIS A 676 6.99 12.98 47.82
C HIS A 676 7.21 11.72 46.98
N ASP A 677 8.11 10.86 47.47
CA ASP A 677 8.51 9.61 46.83
C ASP A 677 7.36 8.59 46.75
N GLU A 678 6.56 8.45 47.80
CA GLU A 678 5.47 7.47 47.83
C GLU A 678 4.39 7.71 46.74
N PRO A 679 3.82 8.93 46.57
CA PRO A 679 2.93 9.22 45.45
C PRO A 679 3.63 9.13 44.09
N ALA A 680 4.89 9.57 43.98
CA ALA A 680 5.63 9.54 42.72
C ALA A 680 5.92 8.09 42.26
N ASP A 681 6.31 7.21 43.18
CA ASP A 681 6.51 5.78 42.93
C ASP A 681 5.20 5.10 42.56
N ALA A 682 4.10 5.43 43.25
CA ALA A 682 2.78 4.90 42.93
C ALA A 682 2.36 5.28 41.51
N ILE A 683 2.54 6.55 41.13
CA ILE A 683 2.24 7.05 39.77
C ILE A 683 3.13 6.37 38.73
N ALA A 684 4.43 6.22 39.00
CA ALA A 684 5.38 5.66 38.05
C ALA A 684 5.19 4.15 37.80
N ARG A 685 4.69 3.40 38.79
CA ARG A 685 4.49 1.93 38.69
C ARG A 685 3.09 1.51 38.26
N ALA A 686 2.12 2.41 38.33
CA ALA A 686 0.73 2.10 38.01
C ALA A 686 0.48 2.02 36.51
N ASP A 687 -0.55 1.25 36.14
CA ASP A 687 -1.09 1.29 34.78
C ASP A 687 -1.56 2.72 34.46
N ARG A 688 -1.22 3.20 33.27
CA ARG A 688 -1.50 4.58 32.82
C ARG A 688 -2.99 4.91 32.88
N ASP A 689 -3.87 3.92 32.70
CA ASP A 689 -5.33 4.09 32.75
C ASP A 689 -5.88 4.18 34.17
N LEU A 690 -5.07 3.82 35.17
CA LEU A 690 -5.38 3.92 36.60
C LEU A 690 -4.74 5.13 37.27
N VAL A 691 -3.98 5.94 36.54
CA VAL A 691 -3.44 7.20 37.03
C VAL A 691 -4.34 8.35 36.59
N HIS A 692 -4.71 9.21 37.53
CA HIS A 692 -5.47 10.40 37.22
C HIS A 692 -4.66 11.33 36.29
N ALA A 693 -5.26 11.77 35.19
CA ALA A 693 -4.54 12.47 34.13
C ALA A 693 -3.71 13.70 34.61
N PRO A 694 -4.24 14.62 35.43
CA PRO A 694 -3.43 15.70 36.02
C PRO A 694 -2.20 15.21 36.81
N ALA A 695 -2.29 14.08 37.51
CA ALA A 695 -1.17 13.51 38.26
C ALA A 695 -0.17 12.81 37.32
N ARG A 696 -0.68 12.06 36.34
CA ARG A 696 0.10 11.40 35.28
C ARG A 696 0.95 12.41 34.49
N ASP A 697 0.37 13.58 34.21
CA ASP A 697 0.97 14.60 33.36
C ASP A 697 1.82 15.62 34.17
N GLY A 698 2.07 15.34 35.46
CA GLY A 698 2.94 16.17 36.31
C GLY A 698 2.31 17.49 36.79
N GLY A 699 1.00 17.65 36.62
CA GLY A 699 0.22 18.83 37.00
C GLY A 699 -0.13 18.89 38.49
N CYS A 700 0.78 18.56 39.40
CA CYS A 700 0.53 18.53 40.85
C CYS A 700 -0.05 19.86 41.36
N ARG A 701 0.42 20.97 40.79
CA ARG A 701 0.01 22.33 41.16
C ARG A 701 -1.40 22.73 40.75
N THR A 702 -2.07 21.93 39.93
CA THR A 702 -3.48 22.14 39.60
C THR A 702 -4.34 21.94 40.84
N CYS A 703 -4.02 20.91 41.63
CA CYS A 703 -4.77 20.57 42.83
C CYS A 703 -4.08 21.02 44.12
N HIS A 704 -2.75 21.01 44.16
CA HIS A 704 -1.97 21.34 45.35
C HIS A 704 -1.28 22.71 45.25
N GLY A 705 -1.23 23.42 46.37
CA GLY A 705 -0.48 24.66 46.50
C GLY A 705 0.98 24.37 46.85
N ALA A 706 1.89 25.03 46.15
CA ALA A 706 3.34 24.83 46.34
C ALA A 706 3.90 25.51 47.60
N HIS A 707 3.25 26.57 48.09
CA HIS A 707 3.65 27.29 49.30
C HIS A 707 2.58 27.24 50.39
N ASP A 708 1.30 27.29 50.03
CA ASP A 708 0.18 27.24 50.97
C ASP A 708 -1.08 26.58 50.36
N GLY A 709 -1.99 26.09 51.21
CA GLY A 709 -3.23 25.46 50.76
C GLY A 709 -4.38 25.60 51.76
N PHE A 710 -5.61 25.37 51.29
CA PHE A 710 -6.86 25.47 52.08
C PHE A 710 -7.10 24.30 53.03
N SER A 711 -6.39 23.19 52.86
CA SER A 711 -6.52 22.00 53.70
C SER A 711 -5.14 21.52 54.18
N PRO A 712 -5.08 20.63 55.18
CA PRO A 712 -3.81 20.05 55.64
C PRO A 712 -3.04 19.25 54.57
N ALA A 713 -3.70 18.86 53.48
CA ALA A 713 -3.07 18.26 52.30
C ALA A 713 -2.64 19.30 51.24
N LEU A 714 -2.67 20.58 51.61
CA LEU A 714 -2.34 21.74 50.79
C LEU A 714 -3.14 21.86 49.50
N LEU A 715 -4.43 21.51 49.53
CA LEU A 715 -5.29 21.66 48.35
C LEU A 715 -5.54 23.14 48.03
N ASN A 716 -5.61 23.47 46.74
CA ASN A 716 -5.83 24.83 46.25
C ASN A 716 -7.24 25.36 46.53
N GLU A 717 -8.18 24.50 46.89
CA GLU A 717 -9.57 24.81 47.23
C GLU A 717 -10.18 23.65 48.05
N THR A 718 -11.43 23.77 48.53
CA THR A 718 -12.16 22.64 49.15
C THR A 718 -12.38 21.49 48.17
N THR A 719 -12.31 20.22 48.62
CA THR A 719 -12.39 19.02 47.76
C THR A 719 -13.55 19.05 46.74
N PRO A 720 -14.81 19.38 47.10
CA PRO A 720 -15.92 19.34 46.14
C PRO A 720 -15.88 20.47 45.11
N ALA A 721 -15.36 21.64 45.51
CA ALA A 721 -15.21 22.76 44.60
C ALA A 721 -14.04 22.52 43.65
N LEU A 722 -12.90 22.04 44.16
CA LEU A 722 -11.71 21.71 43.37
C LEU A 722 -12.00 20.66 42.29
N CYS A 723 -12.56 19.52 42.67
CA CYS A 723 -12.91 18.48 41.69
C CYS A 723 -13.99 18.96 40.70
N GLY A 724 -14.89 19.84 41.16
CA GLY A 724 -15.97 20.39 40.37
C GLY A 724 -15.54 21.36 39.27
N GLU A 725 -14.32 21.89 39.31
CA GLU A 725 -13.76 22.71 38.23
C GLU A 725 -13.57 21.91 36.92
N CYS A 726 -13.42 20.58 37.04
CA CYS A 726 -13.29 19.67 35.90
C CYS A 726 -14.45 18.65 35.80
N HIS A 727 -14.99 18.21 36.94
CA HIS A 727 -16.06 17.20 37.03
C HIS A 727 -17.42 17.84 37.37
N GLU A 728 -17.79 18.87 36.61
CA GLU A 728 -19.03 19.64 36.81
C GLU A 728 -20.28 18.75 36.78
N ASP A 729 -20.30 17.74 35.92
CA ASP A 729 -21.40 16.80 35.75
C ASP A 729 -21.57 15.86 36.96
N VAL A 730 -20.47 15.49 37.61
CA VAL A 730 -20.48 14.72 38.86
C VAL A 730 -20.98 15.62 39.99
N LEU A 731 -20.47 16.85 40.10
CA LEU A 731 -20.89 17.81 41.13
C LEU A 731 -22.37 18.22 40.98
N ALA A 732 -22.92 18.21 39.76
CA ALA A 732 -24.34 18.41 39.54
C ALA A 732 -25.18 17.24 40.08
N ARG A 733 -24.70 16.00 39.91
CA ARG A 733 -25.40 14.79 40.37
C ARG A 733 -25.47 14.69 41.90
N THR A 734 -24.45 15.14 42.62
CA THR A 734 -24.47 15.19 44.08
C THR A 734 -25.48 16.19 44.66
N LYS A 735 -26.08 17.03 43.80
CA LYS A 735 -27.09 18.03 44.15
C LYS A 735 -28.51 17.65 43.68
N LEU A 736 -28.71 16.47 43.09
CA LEU A 736 -30.02 15.98 42.65
C LEU A 736 -30.98 15.75 43.83
N SER A 737 -32.27 15.55 43.54
CA SER A 737 -33.31 15.50 44.58
C SER A 737 -33.16 14.35 45.58
N ARG A 738 -32.43 13.28 45.22
CA ARG A 738 -31.99 12.21 46.13
C ARG A 738 -30.49 11.98 45.97
N PRO A 739 -29.65 12.77 46.66
CA PRO A 739 -28.22 12.65 46.53
C PRO A 739 -27.71 11.49 47.38
N HIS A 740 -26.62 10.85 46.95
CA HIS A 740 -25.93 9.89 47.80
C HIS A 740 -25.16 10.65 48.88
N ARG A 741 -25.35 10.28 50.15
CA ARG A 741 -24.91 11.12 51.27
C ARG A 741 -23.39 11.37 51.29
N PRO A 742 -22.51 10.36 51.18
CA PRO A 742 -21.05 10.60 51.12
C PRO A 742 -20.67 11.56 49.98
N ALA A 743 -21.22 11.35 48.79
CA ALA A 743 -20.97 12.21 47.64
C ALA A 743 -21.48 13.65 47.85
N SER A 744 -22.64 13.83 48.50
CA SER A 744 -23.20 15.15 48.82
C SER A 744 -22.43 15.92 49.89
N LEU A 745 -21.72 15.20 50.77
CA LEU A 745 -20.88 15.78 51.81
C LEU A 745 -19.48 16.12 51.29
N GLY A 746 -19.14 15.71 50.06
CA GLY A 746 -17.82 15.95 49.49
C GLY A 746 -16.76 14.95 49.94
N GLU A 747 -17.17 13.81 50.49
CA GLU A 747 -16.31 12.71 50.95
C GLU A 747 -15.85 11.87 49.74
N CYS A 748 -15.31 12.52 48.72
CA CYS A 748 -14.95 11.90 47.44
C CYS A 748 -13.87 10.83 47.61
N PHE A 749 -12.94 11.06 48.54
CA PHE A 749 -11.78 10.20 48.76
C PHE A 749 -12.09 8.89 49.51
N ASP A 750 -13.30 8.76 50.05
CA ASP A 750 -13.73 7.50 50.66
C ASP A 750 -13.91 6.41 49.59
N CYS A 751 -14.20 6.83 48.35
CA CYS A 751 -14.42 5.93 47.22
C CYS A 751 -13.40 6.11 46.10
N HIS A 752 -12.81 7.31 45.92
CA HIS A 752 -11.87 7.61 44.84
C HIS A 752 -10.45 7.92 45.34
N GLU A 753 -9.43 7.42 44.63
CA GLU A 753 -8.04 7.81 44.82
C GLU A 753 -7.62 8.77 43.69
N PRO A 754 -7.46 10.07 43.96
CA PRO A 754 -7.24 11.10 42.94
C PRO A 754 -5.84 11.05 42.30
N HIS A 755 -4.93 10.19 42.75
CA HIS A 755 -3.63 9.96 42.11
C HIS A 755 -3.62 8.66 41.32
N VAL A 756 -3.80 7.53 42.02
CA VAL A 756 -3.64 6.18 41.50
C VAL A 756 -4.74 5.27 42.03
N GLY A 757 -5.72 4.97 41.18
CA GLY A 757 -6.81 4.06 41.51
C GLY A 757 -6.38 2.61 41.58
N ARG A 758 -7.18 1.79 42.28
CA ARG A 758 -7.07 0.32 42.26
C ARG A 758 -7.94 -0.35 41.21
N SER A 759 -8.90 0.38 40.64
CA SER A 759 -9.78 -0.08 39.55
C SER A 759 -10.33 1.10 38.74
N GLU A 760 -11.02 0.80 37.62
CA GLU A 760 -11.63 1.79 36.71
C GLU A 760 -12.46 2.84 37.46
N GLY A 761 -12.37 4.10 37.02
CA GLY A 761 -12.99 5.23 37.73
C GLY A 761 -12.19 5.70 38.95
N LEU A 762 -10.93 5.28 39.05
CA LEU A 762 -9.99 5.64 40.11
C LEU A 762 -10.50 5.28 41.51
N LEU A 763 -11.04 4.09 41.69
CA LEU A 763 -11.59 3.69 42.99
C LEU A 763 -10.51 3.30 43.99
N THR A 764 -10.73 3.56 45.27
CA THR A 764 -9.85 3.16 46.37
C THR A 764 -9.84 1.64 46.60
N ALA A 765 -10.88 0.93 46.12
CA ALA A 765 -10.99 -0.52 46.22
C ALA A 765 -10.81 -1.22 44.87
N ALA A 766 -10.60 -2.54 44.91
CA ALA A 766 -10.38 -3.38 43.73
C ALA A 766 -11.63 -3.55 42.84
N SER A 767 -12.81 -3.13 43.30
CA SER A 767 -14.05 -3.16 42.52
C SER A 767 -15.10 -2.20 43.09
N VAL A 768 -16.15 -1.93 42.30
CA VAL A 768 -17.33 -1.14 42.73
C VAL A 768 -17.99 -1.76 43.96
N ALA A 769 -18.22 -3.08 43.95
CA ALA A 769 -18.83 -3.78 45.09
C ALA A 769 -17.98 -3.68 46.35
N ALA A 770 -16.65 -3.83 46.23
CA ALA A 770 -15.72 -3.70 47.34
C ALA A 770 -15.66 -2.25 47.90
N SER A 771 -15.92 -1.25 47.06
CA SER A 771 -15.99 0.16 47.47
C SER A 771 -17.25 0.45 48.31
N CYS A 772 -18.36 -0.25 48.04
CA CYS A 772 -19.63 -0.06 48.73
C CYS A 772 -19.77 -0.91 50.01
N ALA A 773 -19.16 -2.10 50.05
CA ALA A 773 -19.29 -3.08 51.13
C ALA A 773 -19.01 -2.55 52.56
N PRO A 774 -18.07 -1.60 52.80
CA PRO A 774 -17.84 -1.05 54.13
C PRO A 774 -19.05 -0.30 54.72
N CYS A 775 -19.95 0.19 53.88
CA CYS A 775 -21.15 0.92 54.29
C CYS A 775 -22.45 0.17 53.98
N HIS A 776 -22.43 -0.75 53.02
CA HIS A 776 -23.60 -1.49 52.55
C HIS A 776 -23.37 -3.01 52.63
N ASP A 777 -23.97 -3.65 53.63
CA ASP A 777 -23.90 -5.10 53.80
C ASP A 777 -25.01 -5.81 53.01
N ALA A 778 -24.60 -6.42 51.89
CA ALA A 778 -25.48 -7.14 50.97
C ALA A 778 -26.03 -8.45 51.55
N GLU A 779 -25.46 -8.98 52.64
CA GLU A 779 -25.89 -10.23 53.25
C GLU A 779 -27.05 -10.03 54.24
N THR A 780 -27.35 -8.78 54.63
CA THR A 780 -28.42 -8.50 55.59
C THR A 780 -29.81 -8.84 55.03
N PRO A 781 -30.71 -9.45 55.83
CA PRO A 781 -32.08 -9.75 55.40
C PRO A 781 -32.86 -8.51 54.95
N GLU A 782 -32.62 -7.36 55.57
CA GLU A 782 -33.23 -6.08 55.21
C GLU A 782 -32.76 -5.57 53.85
N PHE A 783 -31.47 -5.75 53.53
CA PHE A 783 -30.93 -5.42 52.21
C PHE A 783 -31.52 -6.34 51.16
N ARG A 784 -31.50 -7.67 51.37
CA ARG A 784 -32.09 -8.65 50.45
C ARG A 784 -33.57 -8.38 50.20
N ALA A 785 -34.35 -8.09 51.25
CA ALA A 785 -35.78 -7.77 51.11
C ALA A 785 -36.04 -6.52 50.25
N LYS A 786 -35.15 -5.51 50.28
CA LYS A 786 -35.26 -4.31 49.44
C LYS A 786 -34.79 -4.52 48.01
N HIS A 787 -34.02 -5.57 47.75
CA HIS A 787 -33.54 -5.99 46.44
C HIS A 787 -34.24 -7.29 46.00
N GLY A 788 -35.54 -7.42 46.27
CA GLY A 788 -36.35 -8.53 45.75
C GLY A 788 -35.99 -9.94 46.24
N ASN A 789 -35.19 -10.05 47.30
CA ASN A 789 -34.56 -11.27 47.81
C ASN A 789 -33.58 -11.94 46.82
N PHE A 790 -33.08 -11.20 45.83
CA PHE A 790 -32.05 -11.69 44.93
C PHE A 790 -30.70 -11.83 45.65
N GLU A 791 -29.95 -12.89 45.36
CA GLU A 791 -28.62 -13.11 45.90
C GLU A 791 -27.58 -12.33 45.10
N ILE A 792 -27.31 -11.08 45.51
CA ILE A 792 -26.33 -10.20 44.87
C ILE A 792 -24.93 -10.57 45.39
N THR A 793 -24.29 -11.57 44.80
CA THR A 793 -23.02 -12.13 45.30
C THR A 793 -21.77 -11.40 44.78
N THR A 794 -21.80 -10.80 43.59
CA THR A 794 -20.65 -10.11 42.95
C THR A 794 -21.02 -8.91 42.06
N GLY A 795 -22.27 -8.43 42.13
CA GLY A 795 -22.84 -7.52 41.14
C GLY A 795 -22.18 -6.14 41.03
N ASP A 796 -22.12 -5.62 39.79
CA ASP A 796 -21.84 -4.21 39.50
C ASP A 796 -22.95 -3.32 40.06
N CYS A 797 -22.78 -2.87 41.30
CA CYS A 797 -23.76 -2.02 41.99
C CYS A 797 -24.01 -0.71 41.22
N ALA A 798 -22.99 -0.20 40.53
CA ALA A 798 -23.07 1.05 39.76
C ALA A 798 -23.80 0.89 38.42
N GLY A 799 -23.95 -0.33 37.93
CA GLY A 799 -24.79 -0.65 36.78
C GLY A 799 -26.29 -0.42 37.04
N CYS A 800 -26.72 -0.52 38.30
CA CYS A 800 -28.12 -0.34 38.71
C CYS A 800 -28.36 0.90 39.58
N HIS A 801 -27.31 1.51 40.14
CA HIS A 801 -27.39 2.67 41.01
C HIS A 801 -26.40 3.75 40.58
N ASP A 802 -26.79 5.02 40.58
CA ASP A 802 -25.82 6.12 40.47
C ASP A 802 -25.31 6.49 41.87
N PRO A 803 -24.04 6.18 42.20
CA PRO A 803 -23.49 6.39 43.53
C PRO A 803 -23.24 7.87 43.86
N HIS A 804 -23.49 8.80 42.94
CA HIS A 804 -23.36 10.24 43.17
C HIS A 804 -24.70 10.89 43.51
N GLY A 805 -25.80 10.41 42.93
CA GLY A 805 -27.14 10.92 43.16
C GLY A 805 -28.10 10.65 42.01
N SER A 806 -29.41 10.63 42.29
CA SER A 806 -30.47 10.46 41.29
C SER A 806 -31.73 11.23 41.69
N ASP A 807 -32.66 11.40 40.76
CA ASP A 807 -34.02 11.87 41.07
C ASP A 807 -34.98 10.75 41.47
N ARG A 808 -34.56 9.49 41.34
CA ARG A 808 -35.39 8.31 41.63
C ARG A 808 -35.06 7.66 42.97
N PRO A 809 -36.06 7.04 43.64
CA PRO A 809 -35.82 6.25 44.84
C PRO A 809 -34.71 5.21 44.66
N GLY A 810 -33.94 4.98 45.72
CA GLY A 810 -32.88 3.99 45.69
C GLY A 810 -31.73 4.33 44.75
N LEU A 811 -31.52 5.59 44.38
CA LEU A 811 -30.42 6.02 43.51
C LEU A 811 -30.44 5.39 42.10
N MET A 812 -31.57 4.89 41.63
CA MET A 812 -31.63 4.18 40.34
C MET A 812 -31.54 5.12 39.12
N PRO A 813 -31.02 4.65 37.98
CA PRO A 813 -31.07 5.33 36.68
C PRO A 813 -32.49 5.67 36.21
N LYS A 814 -32.58 6.57 35.24
CA LYS A 814 -33.85 7.15 34.76
C LYS A 814 -34.72 6.14 33.97
N PHE A 815 -34.11 5.27 33.18
CA PHE A 815 -34.81 4.38 32.24
C PHE A 815 -34.64 2.91 32.67
N PHE A 816 -35.70 2.12 32.46
CA PHE A 816 -35.75 0.69 32.78
C PHE A 816 -36.19 -0.08 31.55
N HIS A 817 -35.67 -1.30 31.40
CA HIS A 817 -36.18 -2.25 30.42
C HIS A 817 -37.55 -2.76 30.85
N GLU A 818 -38.50 -2.86 29.93
CA GLU A 818 -39.91 -3.15 30.24
C GLU A 818 -40.12 -4.50 30.95
N PRO A 819 -39.53 -5.63 30.52
CA PRO A 819 -39.60 -6.90 31.26
C PRO A 819 -39.10 -6.79 32.72
N TYR A 820 -38.05 -6.01 32.95
CA TYR A 820 -37.53 -5.75 34.29
C TYR A 820 -38.46 -4.85 35.11
N ALA A 821 -39.03 -3.81 34.49
CA ALA A 821 -40.01 -2.93 35.13
C ALA A 821 -41.29 -3.68 35.54
N ASP A 822 -41.68 -4.69 34.75
CA ASP A 822 -42.84 -5.56 34.97
C ASP A 822 -42.55 -6.77 35.88
N GLN A 823 -41.30 -6.91 36.35
CA GLN A 823 -40.84 -8.03 37.20
C GLN A 823 -40.92 -9.41 36.54
N ASP A 824 -40.90 -9.47 35.21
CA ASP A 824 -40.84 -10.71 34.45
C ASP A 824 -39.38 -11.17 34.29
N CYS A 825 -38.81 -11.71 35.37
CA CYS A 825 -37.42 -12.18 35.34
C CYS A 825 -37.26 -13.52 34.60
N ALA A 826 -38.34 -14.32 34.53
CA ALA A 826 -38.29 -15.70 34.02
C ALA A 826 -38.22 -15.78 32.49
N SER A 827 -38.54 -14.69 31.78
CA SER A 827 -38.36 -14.60 30.34
C SER A 827 -36.89 -14.48 29.92
N CYS A 828 -36.00 -14.11 30.85
CA CYS A 828 -34.57 -13.97 30.59
C CYS A 828 -33.69 -14.86 31.48
N HIS A 829 -34.18 -15.34 32.63
CA HIS A 829 -33.41 -16.15 33.58
C HIS A 829 -34.12 -17.47 33.96
N GLU A 830 -33.37 -18.58 34.00
CA GLU A 830 -33.93 -19.91 34.36
C GLU A 830 -34.17 -20.04 35.88
N ASP A 831 -33.26 -19.56 36.73
CA ASP A 831 -33.38 -19.61 38.20
C ASP A 831 -32.61 -18.45 38.88
N SER A 832 -32.89 -17.21 38.45
CA SER A 832 -32.37 -15.95 39.02
C SER A 832 -30.85 -15.70 38.95
N GLY A 833 -30.11 -16.47 38.16
CA GLY A 833 -28.65 -16.31 38.01
C GLY A 833 -28.13 -16.46 36.59
N GLU A 834 -28.57 -17.49 35.86
CA GLU A 834 -28.11 -17.78 34.49
C GLU A 834 -29.13 -17.27 33.46
N LEU A 835 -28.64 -16.85 32.28
CA LEU A 835 -29.50 -16.48 31.16
C LEU A 835 -30.09 -17.74 30.54
N VAL A 836 -31.34 -17.65 30.06
CA VAL A 836 -32.02 -18.74 29.36
C VAL A 836 -31.38 -19.07 28.00
N ASP A 837 -30.57 -18.15 27.46
CA ASP A 837 -29.83 -18.28 26.19
C ASP A 837 -28.63 -17.32 26.16
N THR A 838 -27.81 -17.35 25.10
CA THR A 838 -26.69 -16.41 24.92
C THR A 838 -27.18 -14.95 24.83
N GLY A 839 -26.33 -13.98 25.18
CA GLY A 839 -26.71 -12.56 25.17
C GLY A 839 -27.25 -12.08 23.81
N ALA A 840 -26.69 -12.57 22.71
CA ALA A 840 -27.15 -12.25 21.36
C ALA A 840 -28.49 -12.93 21.01
N GLU A 841 -28.60 -14.25 21.21
CA GLU A 841 -29.79 -15.04 20.85
C GLU A 841 -31.00 -14.69 21.72
N LEU A 842 -30.78 -14.48 23.02
CA LEU A 842 -31.81 -14.04 23.96
C LEU A 842 -32.39 -12.69 23.56
N CYS A 843 -31.53 -11.69 23.28
CA CYS A 843 -32.01 -10.37 22.91
C CYS A 843 -32.72 -10.39 21.55
N ALA A 844 -32.18 -11.11 20.57
CA ALA A 844 -32.77 -11.24 19.24
C ALA A 844 -34.13 -11.97 19.23
N SER A 845 -34.43 -12.78 20.25
CA SER A 845 -35.74 -13.43 20.38
C SER A 845 -36.91 -12.44 20.57
N CYS A 846 -36.62 -11.23 21.04
CA CYS A 846 -37.60 -10.17 21.31
C CYS A 846 -37.32 -8.87 20.56
N HIS A 847 -36.06 -8.59 20.19
CA HIS A 847 -35.65 -7.39 19.48
C HIS A 847 -35.26 -7.72 18.03
N ASP A 848 -35.84 -6.99 17.09
CA ASP A 848 -35.58 -7.14 15.65
C ASP A 848 -34.23 -6.48 15.30
N VAL A 849 -33.14 -7.22 15.52
CA VAL A 849 -31.76 -6.78 15.27
C VAL A 849 -31.04 -7.85 14.44
N GLU A 850 -30.63 -7.49 13.22
CA GLU A 850 -29.75 -8.34 12.40
C GLU A 850 -28.33 -8.28 12.98
N VAL A 851 -27.85 -9.41 13.52
CA VAL A 851 -26.48 -9.55 14.02
C VAL A 851 -25.68 -10.33 12.97
N PRO A 852 -24.64 -9.73 12.34
CA PRO A 852 -23.78 -10.46 11.42
C PRO A 852 -23.10 -11.64 12.13
N GLY A 853 -22.99 -12.79 11.46
CA GLY A 853 -22.31 -13.97 12.02
C GLY A 853 -20.83 -13.70 12.35
N PRO A 854 -20.21 -14.52 13.22
CA PRO A 854 -18.83 -14.32 13.69
C PRO A 854 -17.77 -14.32 12.57
N ASP A 855 -18.07 -14.93 11.42
CA ASP A 855 -17.18 -14.99 10.25
C ASP A 855 -17.39 -13.85 9.23
N ALA A 856 -18.28 -12.88 9.51
CA ALA A 856 -18.56 -11.78 8.59
C ALA A 856 -17.44 -10.73 8.60
N ALA A 857 -17.09 -10.22 7.41
CA ALA A 857 -15.95 -9.30 7.18
C ALA A 857 -16.05 -7.94 7.89
N GLY A 858 -17.19 -7.56 8.47
CA GLY A 858 -17.39 -6.33 9.23
C GLY A 858 -18.11 -6.52 10.57
N HIS A 859 -17.82 -7.61 11.29
CA HIS A 859 -18.30 -7.78 12.66
C HIS A 859 -17.62 -6.77 13.62
N HIS A 860 -18.41 -6.13 14.48
CA HIS A 860 -17.88 -5.32 15.57
C HIS A 860 -17.50 -6.27 16.71
N ALA A 861 -16.21 -6.41 17.03
CA ALA A 861 -15.69 -7.44 17.94
C ALA A 861 -16.46 -7.59 19.30
N PRO A 862 -16.93 -6.50 19.95
CA PRO A 862 -17.77 -6.60 21.15
C PRO A 862 -19.14 -7.29 20.94
N MET A 863 -19.55 -7.59 19.70
CA MET A 863 -20.79 -8.30 19.39
C MET A 863 -20.60 -9.82 19.24
N SER A 864 -19.35 -10.30 19.28
CA SER A 864 -19.00 -11.69 18.92
C SER A 864 -18.72 -12.59 20.12
N ASP A 865 -18.72 -12.06 21.34
CA ASP A 865 -18.60 -12.86 22.56
C ASP A 865 -19.99 -13.23 23.13
N GLU A 866 -20.02 -14.10 24.15
CA GLU A 866 -21.27 -14.56 24.78
C GLU A 866 -22.11 -13.42 25.41
N ARG A 867 -21.50 -12.26 25.66
CA ARG A 867 -22.18 -11.08 26.21
C ARG A 867 -22.80 -10.24 25.09
N ALA A 868 -22.17 -10.12 23.94
CA ALA A 868 -22.62 -9.40 22.75
C ALA A 868 -23.27 -8.04 23.08
N CYS A 869 -24.60 -7.93 22.93
CA CYS A 869 -25.40 -6.74 23.25
C CYS A 869 -25.13 -6.19 24.66
N LEU A 870 -24.84 -7.08 25.62
CA LEU A 870 -24.59 -6.76 27.02
C LEU A 870 -23.24 -6.09 27.26
N ASN A 871 -22.36 -6.00 26.26
CA ASN A 871 -21.11 -5.24 26.35
C ASN A 871 -21.36 -3.73 26.33
N CYS A 872 -22.41 -3.29 25.61
CA CYS A 872 -22.75 -1.87 25.48
C CYS A 872 -24.08 -1.51 26.16
N HIS A 873 -25.04 -2.43 26.21
CA HIS A 873 -26.36 -2.24 26.80
C HIS A 873 -26.49 -2.86 28.20
N SER A 874 -27.33 -2.24 29.02
CA SER A 874 -27.79 -2.75 30.31
C SER A 874 -29.24 -3.22 30.17
N PRO A 875 -29.53 -4.53 30.25
CA PRO A 875 -30.86 -5.09 29.96
C PRO A 875 -31.87 -4.87 31.09
N HIS A 876 -31.49 -4.19 32.18
CA HIS A 876 -32.35 -3.92 33.33
C HIS A 876 -32.67 -2.43 33.48
N ALA A 877 -31.64 -1.60 33.58
CA ALA A 877 -31.77 -0.17 33.79
C ALA A 877 -30.57 0.58 33.22
N GLY A 878 -30.81 1.78 32.69
CA GLY A 878 -29.79 2.57 32.02
C GLY A 878 -30.04 4.07 32.13
N LYS A 879 -29.00 4.84 31.78
CA LYS A 879 -29.04 6.31 31.83
C LYS A 879 -29.65 6.91 30.56
N THR A 880 -29.57 6.19 29.44
CA THR A 880 -30.18 6.57 28.15
C THR A 880 -31.48 5.80 27.89
N SER A 881 -32.31 6.32 26.99
CA SER A 881 -33.56 5.64 26.56
C SER A 881 -33.30 4.32 25.84
N THR A 882 -32.11 4.14 25.27
CA THR A 882 -31.62 2.90 24.65
C THR A 882 -30.89 1.98 25.64
N LEU A 883 -30.90 2.32 26.93
CA LEU A 883 -30.28 1.56 28.02
C LEU A 883 -28.79 1.28 27.83
N LEU A 884 -28.03 2.25 27.31
CA LEU A 884 -26.58 2.14 27.26
C LEU A 884 -25.99 2.10 28.68
N ARG A 885 -24.91 1.33 28.85
CA ARG A 885 -24.15 1.25 30.11
C ARG A 885 -23.52 2.58 30.51
N ARG A 886 -23.24 3.46 29.55
CA ARG A 886 -22.72 4.80 29.76
C ARG A 886 -23.71 5.87 29.28
N ASP A 887 -23.46 7.10 29.72
CA ASP A 887 -24.36 8.25 29.54
C ASP A 887 -24.21 8.88 28.14
N GLY A 888 -24.55 8.10 27.09
CA GLY A 888 -24.52 8.50 25.68
C GLY A 888 -23.71 7.55 24.78
N ILE A 889 -23.94 7.63 23.47
CA ILE A 889 -23.28 6.76 22.47
C ILE A 889 -21.77 7.00 22.45
N ALA A 890 -21.32 8.26 22.40
CA ALA A 890 -19.91 8.61 22.39
C ALA A 890 -19.16 8.11 23.63
N LYS A 891 -19.73 8.29 24.84
CA LYS A 891 -19.11 7.79 26.09
C LYS A 891 -19.08 6.25 26.13
N THR A 892 -20.06 5.59 25.52
CA THR A 892 -20.09 4.13 25.39
C THR A 892 -19.01 3.64 24.44
N CYS A 893 -18.83 4.27 23.28
CA CYS A 893 -17.77 3.89 22.34
C CYS A 893 -16.37 4.20 22.91
N PHE A 894 -16.18 5.37 23.52
CA PHE A 894 -14.89 5.79 24.08
C PHE A 894 -14.46 5.03 25.34
N SER A 895 -15.26 4.09 25.84
CA SER A 895 -14.76 3.16 26.86
C SER A 895 -13.86 2.08 26.30
N CYS A 896 -13.87 1.88 24.98
CA CYS A 896 -13.02 0.92 24.28
C CYS A 896 -12.20 1.58 23.17
N HIS A 897 -12.67 2.70 22.60
CA HIS A 897 -11.99 3.44 21.54
C HIS A 897 -11.28 4.70 22.06
N SER A 898 -10.07 4.98 21.55
CA SER A 898 -9.35 6.21 21.90
C SER A 898 -10.02 7.46 21.31
N ARG A 899 -9.91 8.58 22.03
CA ARG A 899 -10.37 9.91 21.59
C ARG A 899 -9.35 10.62 20.70
N ASP A 900 -8.13 10.09 20.59
CA ASP A 900 -7.02 10.72 19.86
C ASP A 900 -7.32 10.89 18.36
N LEU A 901 -8.15 10.02 17.80
CA LEU A 901 -8.60 10.10 16.40
C LEU A 901 -9.39 11.39 16.09
N PHE A 902 -9.84 12.12 17.11
CA PHE A 902 -10.59 13.38 17.01
C PHE A 902 -9.78 14.60 17.48
N ALA A 903 -8.49 14.43 17.77
CA ALA A 903 -7.65 15.49 18.34
C ALA A 903 -7.06 16.47 17.30
N GLY A 904 -7.27 16.24 16.00
CA GLY A 904 -6.71 17.07 14.92
C GLY A 904 -7.26 18.49 14.88
N SER A 905 -6.44 19.44 14.41
CA SER A 905 -6.76 20.88 14.38
C SER A 905 -7.91 21.25 13.43
N VAL A 906 -8.16 20.45 12.40
CA VAL A 906 -9.33 20.54 11.52
C VAL A 906 -10.22 19.34 11.81
N GLN A 907 -11.42 19.60 12.32
CA GLN A 907 -12.40 18.56 12.61
C GLN A 907 -13.44 18.46 11.50
N HIS A 908 -13.86 17.23 11.19
CA HIS A 908 -15.09 17.02 10.43
C HIS A 908 -16.28 17.55 11.25
N PRO A 909 -17.31 18.18 10.64
CA PRO A 909 -18.47 18.67 11.38
C PRO A 909 -19.04 17.62 12.34
N GLU A 910 -19.40 18.04 13.54
CA GLU A 910 -19.86 17.14 14.62
C GLU A 910 -21.13 16.38 14.17
N GLN A 911 -20.98 15.07 13.99
CA GLN A 911 -22.05 14.12 13.71
C GLN A 911 -21.98 13.00 14.75
N ASP A 912 -23.11 12.39 15.10
CA ASP A 912 -23.12 11.21 15.96
C ASP A 912 -22.40 10.05 15.26
N CYS A 913 -21.65 9.23 16.00
CA CYS A 913 -20.84 8.13 15.43
C CYS A 913 -21.67 7.18 14.55
N GLU A 914 -22.94 6.98 14.92
CA GLU A 914 -23.92 6.14 14.23
C GLU A 914 -24.39 6.68 12.88
N THR A 915 -24.03 7.92 12.55
CA THR A 915 -24.28 8.53 11.22
C THR A 915 -23.44 7.87 10.13
N CYS A 916 -22.25 7.36 10.49
CA CYS A 916 -21.33 6.75 9.55
C CYS A 916 -21.04 5.29 9.90
N HIS A 917 -21.09 4.94 11.19
CA HIS A 917 -20.79 3.58 11.66
C HIS A 917 -22.04 2.81 12.09
N ALA A 918 -22.07 1.51 11.80
CA ALA A 918 -23.03 0.54 12.31
C ALA A 918 -22.43 -0.16 13.55
N PRO A 919 -22.75 0.30 14.77
CA PRO A 919 -22.13 -0.18 16.00
C PRO A 919 -22.48 -1.64 16.35
N HIS A 920 -23.49 -2.23 15.70
CA HIS A 920 -23.88 -3.64 15.87
C HIS A 920 -23.19 -4.58 14.85
N GLY A 921 -22.42 -4.03 13.90
CA GLY A 921 -21.80 -4.77 12.80
C GLY A 921 -22.30 -4.31 11.43
N SER A 922 -21.50 -4.53 10.39
CA SER A 922 -21.80 -4.21 9.00
C SER A 922 -21.15 -5.22 8.04
N GLU A 923 -21.62 -5.29 6.80
CA GLU A 923 -20.90 -5.95 5.72
C GLU A 923 -19.77 -5.06 5.12
N PHE A 924 -19.78 -3.76 5.43
CA PHE A 924 -18.80 -2.80 4.91
C PHE A 924 -17.59 -2.64 5.85
N PRO A 925 -16.36 -2.57 5.32
CA PRO A 925 -15.13 -2.41 6.12
C PRO A 925 -15.21 -1.23 7.09
N GLY A 926 -14.60 -1.34 8.27
CA GLY A 926 -14.62 -0.25 9.26
C GLY A 926 -16.00 0.02 9.87
N LEU A 927 -16.91 -0.96 9.81
CA LEU A 927 -18.26 -0.88 10.35
C LEU A 927 -19.08 0.25 9.74
N MET A 928 -18.90 0.58 8.45
CA MET A 928 -19.66 1.67 7.84
C MET A 928 -21.12 1.26 7.58
N ILE A 929 -22.07 2.19 7.64
CA ILE A 929 -23.50 1.88 7.40
C ILE A 929 -23.80 1.56 5.92
N GLU A 930 -22.93 1.97 5.00
CA GLU A 930 -22.99 1.70 3.57
C GLU A 930 -21.56 1.71 2.96
N ASN A 931 -21.43 1.47 1.66
CA ASN A 931 -20.13 1.55 0.98
C ASN A 931 -19.51 2.94 1.17
N GLN A 932 -18.21 3.03 1.50
CA GLN A 932 -17.56 4.30 1.85
C GLN A 932 -17.76 5.41 0.80
N ILE A 933 -17.72 5.05 -0.49
CA ILE A 933 -17.86 6.04 -1.56
C ILE A 933 -19.27 6.61 -1.55
N ASP A 934 -20.28 5.75 -1.50
CA ASP A 934 -21.70 6.16 -1.47
C ASP A 934 -22.02 6.92 -0.19
N LEU A 935 -21.51 6.47 0.97
CA LEU A 935 -21.66 7.14 2.26
C LEU A 935 -21.14 8.58 2.24
N CYS A 936 -19.91 8.76 1.76
CA CYS A 936 -19.31 10.07 1.67
C CYS A 936 -20.06 10.95 0.65
N LEU A 937 -20.41 10.41 -0.52
CA LEU A 937 -21.09 11.16 -1.58
C LEU A 937 -22.54 11.51 -1.23
N GLY A 938 -23.19 10.75 -0.34
CA GLY A 938 -24.51 11.10 0.20
C GLY A 938 -24.53 12.44 0.93
N CYS A 939 -23.39 12.88 1.48
CA CYS A 939 -23.20 14.20 2.07
C CYS A 939 -22.35 15.15 1.22
N HIS A 940 -21.52 14.63 0.30
CA HIS A 940 -20.60 15.36 -0.58
C HIS A 940 -21.03 15.30 -2.06
N ASP A 941 -22.29 15.61 -2.31
CA ASP A 941 -22.97 15.52 -3.62
C ASP A 941 -22.31 16.29 -4.78
N GLY A 942 -21.60 17.39 -4.50
CA GLY A 942 -20.91 18.20 -5.52
C GLY A 942 -19.51 17.71 -5.95
N VAL A 943 -18.99 16.65 -5.33
CA VAL A 943 -17.63 16.13 -5.62
C VAL A 943 -17.51 15.45 -7.00
N PRO A 944 -18.46 14.61 -7.44
CA PRO A 944 -18.39 13.91 -8.74
C PRO A 944 -18.30 14.85 -9.96
N GLU A 945 -18.80 16.07 -9.82
CA GLU A 945 -18.83 17.06 -10.92
C GLU A 945 -17.57 17.92 -11.01
N THR A 946 -16.76 17.97 -9.94
CA THR A 946 -15.68 18.95 -9.82
C THR A 946 -14.30 18.31 -9.79
N HIS A 947 -14.05 17.31 -8.94
CA HIS A 947 -12.71 16.73 -8.73
C HIS A 947 -12.80 15.31 -8.12
N LEU A 948 -13.03 14.26 -8.93
CA LEU A 948 -13.08 12.86 -8.47
C LEU A 948 -11.94 12.03 -9.09
N HIS A 949 -11.14 11.36 -8.26
CA HIS A 949 -10.20 10.33 -8.71
C HIS A 949 -10.98 9.02 -8.98
N PRO A 950 -10.54 8.15 -9.93
CA PRO A 950 -11.06 6.80 -10.01
C PRO A 950 -10.92 6.12 -8.64
N MET A 951 -12.02 5.56 -8.13
CA MET A 951 -12.09 4.96 -6.80
C MET A 951 -12.98 3.72 -6.88
N GLY A 952 -12.87 2.83 -5.89
CA GLY A 952 -13.64 1.59 -5.80
C GLY A 952 -12.78 0.34 -6.02
N GLU A 953 -13.42 -0.82 -6.00
CA GLU A 953 -12.76 -2.13 -5.89
C GLU A 953 -11.73 -2.43 -6.99
N ARG A 954 -11.91 -1.85 -8.18
CA ARG A 954 -11.03 -2.04 -9.35
C ARG A 954 -9.84 -1.08 -9.39
N VAL A 955 -9.77 -0.11 -8.48
CA VAL A 955 -8.71 0.89 -8.43
C VAL A 955 -7.94 0.68 -7.14
N ILE A 956 -6.70 0.20 -7.22
CA ILE A 956 -5.91 -0.15 -6.04
C ILE A 956 -5.00 1.00 -5.62
N ASP A 957 -5.01 1.36 -4.34
CA ASP A 957 -4.09 2.31 -3.73
C ASP A 957 -2.68 1.68 -3.64
N PRO A 958 -1.69 2.20 -4.38
CA PRO A 958 -0.37 1.57 -4.51
C PRO A 958 0.43 1.58 -3.20
N ARG A 959 0.00 2.34 -2.20
CA ARG A 959 0.69 2.44 -0.89
C ARG A 959 0.35 1.28 0.03
N ASN A 960 -0.83 0.69 -0.14
CA ASN A 960 -1.36 -0.30 0.80
C ASN A 960 -2.05 -1.50 0.13
N GLY A 961 -2.17 -1.52 -1.21
CA GLY A 961 -2.74 -2.64 -1.96
C GLY A 961 -4.24 -2.83 -1.79
N ARG A 962 -4.97 -1.87 -1.22
CA ARG A 962 -6.43 -1.93 -1.02
C ARG A 962 -7.17 -1.05 -2.03
N PRO A 963 -8.49 -1.26 -2.25
CA PRO A 963 -9.30 -0.35 -3.04
C PRO A 963 -9.11 1.12 -2.63
N LEU A 964 -8.86 1.98 -3.60
CA LEU A 964 -8.70 3.42 -3.41
C LEU A 964 -10.07 4.00 -3.12
N VAL A 965 -10.20 4.59 -1.93
CA VAL A 965 -11.47 5.13 -1.40
C VAL A 965 -11.22 6.50 -0.78
N CYS A 966 -12.27 7.21 -0.36
CA CYS A 966 -12.16 8.56 0.19
C CYS A 966 -11.15 8.64 1.35
N SER A 967 -11.14 7.65 2.26
CA SER A 967 -10.23 7.61 3.41
C SER A 967 -8.78 7.25 3.05
N SER A 968 -8.49 6.89 1.80
CA SER A 968 -7.12 6.78 1.29
C SER A 968 -6.45 8.16 1.24
N CYS A 969 -7.21 9.21 0.97
CA CYS A 969 -6.70 10.57 0.85
C CYS A 969 -7.15 11.48 1.99
N HIS A 970 -8.29 11.18 2.63
CA HIS A 970 -8.87 11.97 3.70
C HIS A 970 -8.77 11.29 5.08
N GLU A 971 -8.73 12.13 6.12
CA GLU A 971 -8.83 11.76 7.53
C GLU A 971 -10.22 12.15 8.04
N PRO A 972 -11.23 11.26 7.91
CA PRO A 972 -12.64 11.63 8.06
C PRO A 972 -13.06 11.98 9.50
N HIS A 973 -12.25 11.66 10.52
CA HIS A 973 -12.51 12.03 11.91
C HIS A 973 -11.97 13.43 12.23
N SER A 974 -10.66 13.61 12.11
CA SER A 974 -9.97 14.89 12.24
C SER A 974 -8.60 14.80 11.57
N GLY A 975 -8.01 15.93 11.19
CA GLY A 975 -6.68 15.99 10.60
C GLY A 975 -6.08 17.39 10.67
N GLU A 976 -4.82 17.53 10.23
CA GLU A 976 -4.07 18.78 10.33
C GLU A 976 -4.19 19.68 9.08
N GLN A 977 -4.72 19.14 7.98
CA GLN A 977 -4.75 19.83 6.68
C GLN A 977 -6.15 20.32 6.31
N GLU A 978 -6.22 21.38 5.50
CA GLU A 978 -7.48 21.91 4.95
C GLU A 978 -8.24 20.81 4.18
N LYS A 979 -9.56 20.72 4.38
CA LYS A 979 -10.42 19.66 3.80
C LYS A 979 -10.06 18.24 4.26
N LEU A 980 -9.37 18.12 5.40
CA LEU A 980 -9.05 16.84 6.05
C LEU A 980 -8.22 15.91 5.17
N THR A 981 -7.30 16.42 4.34
CA THR A 981 -6.43 15.56 3.55
C THR A 981 -5.27 15.02 4.42
N ARG A 982 -4.84 13.77 4.19
CA ARG A 982 -3.71 13.15 4.90
C ARG A 982 -2.38 13.87 4.69
N PHE A 983 -2.26 14.55 3.55
CA PHE A 983 -1.06 15.30 3.15
C PHE A 983 -1.47 16.61 2.46
N GLU A 984 -0.49 17.52 2.32
CA GLU A 984 -0.65 18.77 1.57
C GLU A 984 -1.05 18.49 0.11
N LYS A 985 -2.11 19.16 -0.36
CA LYS A 985 -2.83 18.85 -1.62
C LYS A 985 -2.12 19.29 -2.91
N GLN A 986 -1.15 20.21 -2.86
CA GLN A 986 -0.47 20.77 -4.03
C GLN A 986 0.58 19.80 -4.57
N ARG A 987 1.23 19.01 -3.70
CA ARG A 987 2.25 18.05 -4.13
C ARG A 987 2.38 16.85 -3.23
N ALA A 988 2.37 17.04 -1.91
CA ALA A 988 2.74 15.98 -0.97
C ALA A 988 1.78 14.79 -0.98
N LEU A 989 0.48 15.03 -1.19
CA LEU A 989 -0.54 14.00 -1.34
C LEU A 989 -0.36 13.20 -2.64
N CYS A 990 0.00 13.88 -3.72
CA CYS A 990 0.11 13.28 -5.05
C CYS A 990 1.29 12.30 -5.12
N VAL A 991 2.44 12.68 -4.57
CA VAL A 991 3.65 11.85 -4.61
C VAL A 991 3.56 10.57 -3.79
N GLN A 992 2.58 10.46 -2.89
CA GLN A 992 2.38 9.24 -2.12
C GLN A 992 2.01 8.06 -3.03
N CYS A 993 1.35 8.32 -4.16
CA CYS A 993 0.90 7.28 -5.10
C CYS A 993 1.61 7.35 -6.46
N HIS A 994 2.44 8.37 -6.70
CA HIS A 994 3.03 8.70 -7.99
C HIS A 994 4.52 9.00 -7.84
N LEU A 995 5.37 7.98 -8.00
CA LEU A 995 6.84 8.07 -7.89
C LEU A 995 7.51 7.89 -9.27
N GLY A 996 8.21 8.92 -9.77
CA GLY A 996 9.04 8.84 -10.98
C GLY A 996 9.22 10.16 -11.74
N PRO A 997 10.28 10.33 -12.56
CA PRO A 997 10.55 11.57 -13.32
C PRO A 997 9.62 11.77 -14.52
N ASN A 998 8.87 10.74 -14.94
CA ASN A 998 7.66 10.80 -15.78
C ASN A 998 6.77 9.64 -15.30
N LEU A 999 5.52 9.90 -14.95
CA LEU A 999 4.64 8.95 -14.26
C LEU A 999 4.08 7.94 -15.25
N GLU A 1000 4.76 6.81 -15.39
CA GLU A 1000 4.24 5.60 -16.03
C GLU A 1000 3.15 4.96 -15.14
N VAL A 1001 1.94 4.84 -15.68
CA VAL A 1001 0.95 3.88 -15.18
C VAL A 1001 1.31 2.54 -15.81
N ARG A 1002 1.64 1.52 -15.00
CA ARG A 1002 1.60 0.13 -15.45
C ARG A 1002 0.16 -0.17 -15.89
N GLY A 1003 -0.05 -0.23 -17.19
CA GLY A 1003 -1.31 -0.66 -17.79
C GLY A 1003 -1.44 -2.17 -17.69
N SER A 1004 -2.54 -2.60 -17.06
CA SER A 1004 -3.36 -3.74 -17.46
C SER A 1004 -2.66 -5.07 -17.78
N GLU A 1005 -2.32 -5.82 -16.74
CA GLU A 1005 -2.68 -7.25 -16.67
C GLU A 1005 -3.23 -7.47 -15.25
N THR A 1006 -4.33 -8.23 -15.18
CA THR A 1006 -5.27 -8.42 -14.07
C THR A 1006 -4.65 -8.81 -12.72
N PRO A 1007 -5.37 -8.50 -11.62
CA PRO A 1007 -5.79 -9.54 -10.66
C PRO A 1007 -7.29 -9.82 -10.75
#